data_AF-A0A7V4CP86-F1
#
_entry.id   AF-A0A7V4CP86-F1
#
_cell.length_a   1.000
_cell.length_b   1.000
_cell.length_c   1.000
_cell.angle_alpha   90.00
_cell.angle_beta   90.00
_cell.angle_gamma   90.00
#
_symmetry.space_group_name_H-M   'P 1'
#
loop_
_entity.id
_entity.type
_entity.pdbx_description
1 polymer ?
#
loop_
_entity_poly.entity_id
_entity_poly.type
_entity_poly.pdbx_seq_one_letter_code
_entity_poly.pdbx_strand_id
1 'polypeptide(L)'
;MLFTSALLAVLLLVFSCTQPQANKPPKWTQPSYTVNGVAGQVVSFDLAGKVSDPDGDTVTVTIERKPEGVEASIANNKLSFTPASEGTYEFILKASDGKGGEAEAGLVVVVSRVPNSAPVWTKVSYTASAVVGQLFEFDLAGKVSDPDGDTITIEIISGPTGASIENDKLKFTPTSVSVYEFILKASDGKGGEAETGLVVISTKFILSSQYSANLRVYVTAYKSGWAVEDAIVKVLDSSENLIAAGVTNDKGLVDIPVPLANPVDFVNVLVEKEGHAKTYIEGLRLVDGQSFQFETQARVAKLGKTISHKPFNLDVTVLDGNGNPLTNNVVTTDTIRVIGTVEPLEYSFNLWYVKVGGVPGTGTFTSPRVIGYDGNIDATQSVTAFDGLTPIFIDVYDQNDNRYEKIIYVNVSRPPIESINPYIVEKVTSGYNLISYTRRSFIEYYGKPNSPNAAPKDTNLYVTVRWRPWYSASGKTAPKGYKVYRSFDGLTFEPVAVLPPTSSLYNDYSAKLEPGKKVWYAVSSLYDGGYETPYTIIGSVEPLPMFDIEYVYPKNGSTNVPVDPTFKWKFIGPETTSEGNVTYVWDIWLLDITVNDNAWYSLGSTLTTTSAFGFVPAVAGTNQVEVKFSDYTNPSSSIRWVDYIGGQWYPYDKLQANKTYEWANRSLWAQVIDASDNTISYSIYCDEVNRLGLGTLRAEIYNRFVTGSN
;
A
#
# COMPACT_ATOMS: atom_id res chain seq x y z
N MET A 1 -60.73 -90.98 -80.63
CA MET A 1 -61.17 -89.58 -80.49
C MET A 1 -61.45 -89.30 -79.01
N LEU A 2 -60.77 -88.28 -78.46
CA LEU A 2 -61.19 -87.29 -77.42
C LEU A 2 -61.61 -87.66 -75.97
N PHE A 3 -61.28 -86.67 -75.09
CA PHE A 3 -61.77 -86.27 -73.74
C PHE A 3 -61.07 -86.85 -72.49
N THR A 4 -60.94 -86.16 -71.34
CA THR A 4 -60.27 -84.88 -70.93
C THR A 4 -60.14 -84.91 -69.38
N SER A 5 -59.21 -84.11 -68.87
CA SER A 5 -58.59 -84.04 -67.54
C SER A 5 -59.33 -83.28 -66.41
N ALA A 6 -59.04 -83.62 -65.14
CA ALA A 6 -59.11 -82.71 -63.98
C ALA A 6 -58.17 -83.18 -62.83
N LEU A 7 -57.36 -82.25 -62.30
CA LEU A 7 -56.40 -82.44 -61.20
C LEU A 7 -56.91 -81.68 -59.96
N LEU A 8 -56.94 -82.34 -58.80
CA LEU A 8 -57.48 -81.80 -57.53
C LEU A 8 -56.35 -81.16 -56.70
N ALA A 9 -56.46 -79.86 -56.39
CA ALA A 9 -55.58 -79.15 -55.46
C ALA A 9 -56.35 -78.83 -54.16
N VAL A 10 -55.83 -79.27 -53.02
CA VAL A 10 -56.37 -78.99 -51.68
C VAL A 10 -55.79 -77.67 -51.17
N LEU A 11 -56.63 -76.66 -51.01
CA LEU A 11 -56.29 -75.35 -50.45
C LEU A 11 -56.64 -75.35 -48.95
N LEU A 12 -55.62 -75.24 -48.10
CA LEU A 12 -55.76 -75.11 -46.64
C LEU A 12 -56.03 -73.63 -46.30
N LEU A 13 -57.24 -73.31 -45.84
CA LEU A 13 -57.59 -72.00 -45.29
C LEU A 13 -57.14 -71.93 -43.82
N VAL A 14 -56.19 -71.05 -43.51
CA VAL A 14 -55.82 -70.70 -42.13
C VAL A 14 -56.62 -69.45 -41.74
N PHE A 15 -57.58 -69.60 -40.83
CA PHE A 15 -58.19 -68.46 -40.13
C PHE A 15 -57.26 -68.02 -39.00
N SER A 16 -56.60 -66.86 -39.15
CA SER A 16 -55.90 -66.19 -38.05
C SER A 16 -56.91 -65.34 -37.27
N CYS A 17 -57.30 -65.82 -36.09
CA CYS A 17 -57.98 -65.04 -35.07
C CYS A 17 -56.95 -64.14 -34.37
N THR A 18 -56.93 -62.84 -34.63
CA THR A 18 -56.15 -61.87 -33.84
C THR A 18 -56.90 -61.55 -32.55
N GLN A 19 -56.35 -61.98 -31.41
CA GLN A 19 -56.77 -61.50 -30.09
C GLN A 19 -56.52 -59.98 -30.00
N PRO A 20 -57.43 -59.18 -29.41
CA PRO A 20 -57.12 -57.77 -29.14
C PRO A 20 -55.95 -57.68 -28.15
N GLN A 21 -54.93 -56.89 -28.49
CA GLN A 21 -53.79 -56.61 -27.62
C GLN A 21 -54.29 -55.92 -26.35
N ALA A 22 -53.90 -56.44 -25.18
CA ALA A 22 -54.22 -55.81 -23.90
C ALA A 22 -53.52 -54.44 -23.79
N ASN A 23 -54.27 -53.41 -23.40
CA ASN A 23 -53.79 -52.04 -23.19
C ASN A 23 -52.66 -52.00 -22.15
N LYS A 24 -51.56 -51.33 -22.48
CA LYS A 24 -50.41 -51.14 -21.60
C LYS A 24 -50.46 -49.72 -21.01
N PRO A 25 -50.25 -49.55 -19.70
CA PRO A 25 -50.33 -48.23 -19.10
C PRO A 25 -49.20 -47.30 -19.60
N PRO A 26 -49.39 -45.98 -19.49
CA PRO A 26 -48.35 -44.99 -19.71
C PRO A 26 -47.10 -45.31 -18.88
N LYS A 27 -45.93 -44.93 -19.39
CA LYS A 27 -44.66 -45.13 -18.71
C LYS A 27 -43.91 -43.82 -18.58
N TRP A 28 -43.60 -43.46 -17.34
CA TRP A 28 -42.64 -42.41 -17.04
C TRP A 28 -41.21 -42.87 -17.33
N THR A 29 -40.39 -41.95 -17.81
CA THR A 29 -38.96 -42.20 -18.06
C THR A 29 -38.17 -42.40 -16.77
N GLN A 30 -38.66 -41.85 -15.65
CA GLN A 30 -38.08 -42.01 -14.32
C GLN A 30 -39.19 -42.09 -13.26
N PRO A 31 -38.96 -42.80 -12.13
CA PRO A 31 -39.93 -42.87 -11.04
C PRO A 31 -40.04 -41.56 -10.24
N SER A 32 -39.02 -40.69 -10.29
CA SER A 32 -39.04 -39.37 -9.67
C SER A 32 -38.08 -38.41 -10.39
N TYR A 33 -38.40 -37.12 -10.36
CA TYR A 33 -37.59 -36.02 -10.88
C TYR A 33 -37.23 -35.04 -9.76
N THR A 34 -36.12 -34.31 -9.93
CA THR A 34 -35.70 -33.23 -9.01
C THR A 34 -35.47 -31.94 -9.78
N VAL A 35 -35.99 -30.82 -9.26
CA VAL A 35 -35.84 -29.48 -9.83
C VAL A 35 -35.42 -28.52 -8.72
N ASN A 36 -34.55 -27.55 -9.04
CA ASN A 36 -34.19 -26.49 -8.11
C ASN A 36 -34.98 -25.22 -8.41
N GLY A 37 -35.31 -24.45 -7.37
CA GLY A 37 -36.04 -23.19 -7.47
C GLY A 37 -35.58 -22.15 -6.46
N VAL A 38 -36.10 -20.93 -6.58
CA VAL A 38 -35.85 -19.82 -5.65
C VAL A 38 -37.20 -19.30 -5.15
N ALA A 39 -37.31 -19.03 -3.85
CA ALA A 39 -38.53 -18.49 -3.25
C ALA A 39 -38.94 -17.18 -3.94
N GLY A 40 -40.25 -17.01 -4.18
CA GLY A 40 -40.84 -15.87 -4.87
C GLY A 40 -40.71 -15.89 -6.41
N GLN A 41 -39.97 -16.84 -7.00
CA GLN A 41 -39.83 -16.99 -8.45
C GLN A 41 -40.66 -18.16 -8.98
N VAL A 42 -41.16 -18.06 -10.21
CA VAL A 42 -41.90 -19.17 -10.85
C VAL A 42 -40.94 -20.33 -11.10
N VAL A 43 -41.20 -21.46 -10.44
CA VAL A 43 -40.54 -22.73 -10.74
C VAL A 43 -41.36 -23.47 -11.77
N SER A 44 -40.68 -24.09 -12.74
CA SER A 44 -41.36 -24.78 -13.82
C SER A 44 -40.67 -26.08 -14.22
N PHE A 45 -41.48 -27.11 -14.51
CA PHE A 45 -41.01 -28.44 -14.90
C PHE A 45 -41.66 -28.87 -16.21
N ASP A 46 -40.83 -29.17 -17.20
CA ASP A 46 -41.27 -29.61 -18.54
C ASP A 46 -41.55 -31.12 -18.56
N LEU A 47 -42.76 -31.48 -18.96
CA LEU A 47 -43.27 -32.85 -19.07
C LEU A 47 -43.05 -33.45 -20.46
N ALA A 48 -42.62 -32.65 -21.45
CA ALA A 48 -42.41 -33.11 -22.82
C ALA A 48 -41.38 -34.26 -22.86
N GLY A 49 -41.77 -35.38 -23.46
CA GLY A 49 -40.94 -36.59 -23.58
C GLY A 49 -40.64 -37.31 -22.26
N LYS A 50 -41.25 -36.89 -21.14
CA LYS A 50 -41.04 -37.53 -19.82
C LYS A 50 -41.96 -38.72 -19.58
N VAL A 51 -43.07 -38.79 -20.30
CA VAL A 51 -44.03 -39.88 -20.28
C VAL A 51 -44.41 -40.26 -21.71
N SER A 52 -44.56 -41.55 -21.96
CA SER A 52 -45.02 -42.09 -23.24
C SER A 52 -45.92 -43.29 -23.03
N ASP A 53 -46.84 -43.52 -23.95
CA ASP A 53 -47.69 -44.69 -23.96
C ASP A 53 -47.13 -45.77 -24.92
N PRO A 54 -46.93 -47.03 -24.47
CA PRO A 54 -46.41 -48.10 -25.32
C PRO A 54 -47.29 -48.51 -26.50
N ASP A 55 -48.60 -48.25 -26.43
CA ASP A 55 -49.56 -48.51 -27.50
C ASP A 55 -49.79 -47.27 -28.40
N GLY A 56 -49.10 -46.17 -28.10
CA GLY A 56 -49.13 -44.92 -28.88
C GLY A 56 -50.30 -44.01 -28.53
N ASP A 57 -50.99 -44.27 -27.42
CA ASP A 57 -52.13 -43.48 -26.98
C ASP A 57 -51.73 -42.10 -26.44
N THR A 58 -52.68 -41.16 -26.51
CA THR A 58 -52.46 -39.80 -26.01
C THR A 58 -52.48 -39.80 -24.49
N VAL A 59 -51.37 -39.36 -23.87
CA VAL A 59 -51.23 -39.30 -22.42
C VAL A 59 -51.64 -37.93 -21.89
N THR A 60 -52.53 -37.92 -20.89
CA THR A 60 -52.85 -36.71 -20.10
C THR A 60 -52.16 -36.78 -18.75
N VAL A 61 -51.46 -35.70 -18.36
CA VAL A 61 -50.79 -35.60 -17.06
C VAL A 61 -51.54 -34.63 -16.15
N THR A 62 -51.79 -35.07 -14.92
CA THR A 62 -52.44 -34.29 -13.86
C THR A 62 -51.59 -34.28 -12.59
N ILE A 63 -51.84 -33.31 -11.71
CA ILE A 63 -51.22 -33.25 -10.38
C ILE A 63 -52.13 -34.03 -9.43
N GLU A 64 -51.73 -35.24 -9.05
CA GLU A 64 -52.47 -36.10 -8.11
C GLU A 64 -52.30 -35.61 -6.68
N ARG A 65 -51.06 -35.23 -6.31
CA ARG A 65 -50.74 -34.66 -5.00
C ARG A 65 -49.82 -33.46 -5.13
N LYS A 66 -50.10 -32.43 -4.36
CA LYS A 66 -49.27 -31.22 -4.22
C LYS A 66 -49.06 -30.88 -2.74
N PRO A 67 -48.03 -30.11 -2.40
CA PRO A 67 -47.85 -29.61 -1.03
C PRO A 67 -49.03 -28.75 -0.58
N GLU A 68 -49.33 -28.78 0.72
CA GLU A 68 -50.39 -27.97 1.31
C GLU A 68 -50.14 -26.47 1.12
N GLY A 69 -51.19 -25.71 0.81
CA GLY A 69 -51.09 -24.26 0.59
C GLY A 69 -50.40 -23.84 -0.72
N VAL A 70 -49.97 -24.77 -1.57
CA VAL A 70 -49.31 -24.47 -2.85
C VAL A 70 -50.30 -24.47 -4.00
N GLU A 71 -50.35 -23.39 -4.77
CA GLU A 71 -51.06 -23.34 -6.05
C GLU A 71 -50.12 -23.74 -7.18
N ALA A 72 -50.43 -24.84 -7.86
CA ALA A 72 -49.67 -25.36 -9.00
C ALA A 72 -50.62 -25.73 -10.13
N SER A 73 -50.20 -25.50 -11.36
CA SER A 73 -50.97 -25.81 -12.57
C SER A 73 -50.12 -26.50 -13.62
N ILE A 74 -50.75 -27.34 -14.44
CA ILE A 74 -50.14 -27.86 -15.66
C ILE A 74 -50.81 -27.18 -16.86
N ALA A 75 -50.02 -26.50 -17.69
CA ALA A 75 -50.45 -25.91 -18.95
C ALA A 75 -49.36 -26.11 -20.01
N ASN A 76 -49.74 -26.41 -21.26
CA ASN A 76 -48.81 -26.63 -22.37
C ASN A 76 -47.66 -27.60 -22.03
N ASN A 77 -47.98 -28.75 -21.41
CA ASN A 77 -47.01 -29.74 -20.93
C ASN A 77 -45.99 -29.23 -19.90
N LYS A 78 -46.29 -28.14 -19.19
CA LYS A 78 -45.41 -27.59 -18.15
C LYS A 78 -46.16 -27.47 -16.84
N LEU A 79 -45.61 -28.05 -15.78
CA LEU A 79 -46.03 -27.75 -14.41
C LEU A 79 -45.38 -26.43 -13.98
N SER A 80 -46.14 -25.53 -13.37
CA SER A 80 -45.63 -24.27 -12.81
C SER A 80 -46.27 -23.92 -11.47
N PHE A 81 -45.49 -23.37 -10.55
CA PHE A 81 -45.92 -22.77 -9.29
C PHE A 81 -44.90 -21.75 -8.77
N THR A 82 -45.29 -20.92 -7.80
CA THR A 82 -44.40 -19.94 -7.16
C THR A 82 -44.30 -20.26 -5.66
N PRO A 83 -43.17 -20.84 -5.18
CA PRO A 83 -42.97 -21.12 -3.76
C PRO A 83 -42.81 -19.81 -2.96
N ALA A 84 -43.50 -19.67 -1.83
CA ALA A 84 -43.41 -18.47 -1.00
C ALA A 84 -42.18 -18.46 -0.07
N SER A 85 -41.66 -19.64 0.29
CA SER A 85 -40.51 -19.80 1.18
C SER A 85 -39.55 -20.85 0.66
N GLU A 86 -38.32 -20.83 1.18
CA GLU A 86 -37.38 -21.94 0.97
C GLU A 86 -37.88 -23.24 1.60
N GLY A 87 -37.41 -24.37 1.07
CA GLY A 87 -37.83 -25.69 1.51
C GLY A 87 -37.98 -26.69 0.37
N THR A 88 -38.42 -27.90 0.71
CA THR A 88 -38.65 -28.98 -0.26
C THR A 88 -40.15 -29.14 -0.52
N TYR A 89 -40.51 -29.14 -1.80
CA TYR A 89 -41.89 -29.24 -2.28
C TYR A 89 -42.04 -30.53 -3.08
N GLU A 90 -42.88 -31.44 -2.61
CA GLU A 90 -43.08 -32.75 -3.24
C GLU A 90 -44.44 -32.83 -3.94
N PHE A 91 -44.41 -33.20 -5.22
CA PHE A 91 -45.59 -33.44 -6.05
C PHE A 91 -45.64 -34.90 -6.50
N ILE A 92 -46.86 -35.43 -6.66
CA ILE A 92 -47.11 -36.70 -7.36
C ILE A 92 -47.87 -36.37 -8.64
N LEU A 93 -47.29 -36.75 -9.77
CA LEU A 93 -47.87 -36.56 -11.10
C LEU A 93 -48.46 -37.87 -11.59
N LYS A 94 -49.68 -37.80 -12.11
CA LYS A 94 -50.41 -38.95 -12.63
C LYS A 94 -50.59 -38.82 -14.14
N ALA A 95 -50.15 -39.83 -14.87
CA ALA A 95 -50.34 -39.99 -16.30
C ALA A 95 -51.46 -41.00 -16.57
N SER A 96 -52.38 -40.68 -17.48
CA SER A 96 -53.46 -41.56 -17.91
C SER A 96 -53.57 -41.59 -19.44
N ASP A 97 -53.80 -42.78 -19.99
CA ASP A 97 -54.05 -43.02 -21.43
C ASP A 97 -55.53 -42.85 -21.84
N GLY A 98 -56.42 -42.60 -20.89
CA GLY A 98 -57.87 -42.54 -21.13
C GLY A 98 -58.54 -43.88 -21.48
N LYS A 99 -57.79 -44.99 -21.47
CA LYS A 99 -58.25 -46.38 -21.72
C LYS A 99 -58.11 -47.30 -20.50
N GLY A 100 -57.79 -46.72 -19.35
CA GLY A 100 -57.74 -47.41 -18.05
C GLY A 100 -56.32 -47.75 -17.59
N GLY A 101 -55.28 -47.38 -18.34
CA GLY A 101 -53.89 -47.43 -17.89
C GLY A 101 -53.48 -46.13 -17.20
N GLU A 102 -52.82 -46.26 -16.05
CA GLU A 102 -52.35 -45.14 -15.23
C GLU A 102 -50.94 -45.40 -14.72
N ALA A 103 -50.15 -44.33 -14.56
CA ALA A 103 -48.83 -44.40 -13.93
C ALA A 103 -48.48 -43.11 -13.20
N GLU A 104 -47.74 -43.23 -12.10
CA GLU A 104 -47.33 -42.11 -11.25
C GLU A 104 -45.82 -41.87 -11.29
N ALA A 105 -45.42 -40.62 -11.10
CA ALA A 105 -44.04 -40.22 -10.85
C ALA A 105 -43.96 -39.09 -9.81
N GLY A 106 -42.91 -39.09 -9.00
CA GLY A 106 -42.60 -38.00 -8.08
C GLY A 106 -41.94 -36.80 -8.76
N LEU A 107 -42.19 -35.60 -8.24
CA LEU A 107 -41.41 -34.41 -8.55
C LEU A 107 -41.04 -33.72 -7.23
N VAL A 108 -39.74 -33.69 -6.92
CA VAL A 108 -39.18 -33.02 -5.75
C VAL A 108 -38.58 -31.69 -6.19
N VAL A 109 -39.08 -30.58 -5.64
CA VAL A 109 -38.56 -29.24 -5.92
C VAL A 109 -37.84 -28.71 -4.69
N VAL A 110 -36.53 -28.48 -4.80
CA VAL A 110 -35.70 -27.92 -3.73
C VAL A 110 -35.59 -26.42 -3.95
N VAL A 111 -36.16 -25.62 -3.05
CA VAL A 111 -36.23 -24.17 -3.16
C VAL A 111 -35.28 -23.53 -2.16
N SER A 112 -34.38 -22.66 -2.64
CA SER A 112 -33.51 -21.84 -1.79
C SER A 112 -34.12 -20.45 -1.54
N ARG A 113 -33.72 -19.78 -0.46
CA ARG A 113 -34.01 -18.34 -0.27
C ARG A 113 -33.49 -17.48 -1.42
N VAL A 114 -34.05 -16.29 -1.55
CA VAL A 114 -33.52 -15.24 -2.43
C VAL A 114 -32.10 -14.90 -1.94
N PRO A 115 -31.08 -14.88 -2.83
CA PRO A 115 -29.76 -14.37 -2.46
C PRO A 115 -29.88 -12.94 -1.93
N ASN A 116 -29.24 -12.66 -0.80
CA ASN A 116 -29.26 -11.38 -0.13
C ASN A 116 -27.83 -10.92 0.13
N SER A 117 -27.54 -9.66 -0.12
CA SER A 117 -26.25 -9.00 0.06
C SER A 117 -26.30 -8.17 1.32
N ALA A 118 -25.31 -8.29 2.19
CA ALA A 118 -25.29 -7.48 3.41
C ALA A 118 -25.09 -5.99 3.10
N PRO A 119 -25.55 -5.08 3.99
CA PRO A 119 -25.22 -3.67 3.92
C PRO A 119 -23.71 -3.42 3.86
N VAL A 120 -23.30 -2.35 3.19
CA VAL A 120 -21.89 -1.99 3.00
C VAL A 120 -21.65 -0.58 3.52
N TRP A 121 -20.76 -0.45 4.51
CA TRP A 121 -20.26 0.84 4.98
C TRP A 121 -19.23 1.40 4.00
N THR A 122 -19.18 2.73 3.85
CA THR A 122 -18.20 3.40 2.98
C THR A 122 -16.78 3.38 3.56
N LYS A 123 -16.64 3.19 4.87
CA LYS A 123 -15.36 3.00 5.57
C LYS A 123 -15.49 1.92 6.64
N VAL A 124 -14.38 1.23 6.91
CA VAL A 124 -14.25 0.29 8.03
C VAL A 124 -14.25 1.00 9.39
N SER A 125 -13.83 2.26 9.43
CA SER A 125 -13.91 3.12 10.60
C SER A 125 -13.96 4.59 10.19
N TYR A 126 -14.63 5.41 10.98
CA TYR A 126 -14.70 6.86 10.84
C TYR A 126 -13.98 7.55 12.00
N THR A 127 -13.58 8.80 11.78
CA THR A 127 -12.95 9.65 12.80
C THR A 127 -13.65 11.00 12.86
N ALA A 128 -13.81 11.55 14.06
CA ALA A 128 -14.45 12.85 14.26
C ALA A 128 -13.90 13.57 15.51
N SER A 129 -14.10 14.88 15.56
CA SER A 129 -13.70 15.72 16.70
C SER A 129 -14.93 16.25 17.44
N ALA A 130 -14.83 16.32 18.77
CA ALA A 130 -15.87 16.86 19.64
C ALA A 130 -15.26 17.83 20.66
N VAL A 131 -16.11 18.64 21.28
CA VAL A 131 -15.70 19.59 22.32
C VAL A 131 -16.32 19.15 23.65
N VAL A 132 -15.50 19.07 24.71
CA VAL A 132 -15.96 18.71 26.06
C VAL A 132 -17.12 19.61 26.47
N GLY A 133 -18.22 19.00 26.91
CA GLY A 133 -19.43 19.68 27.39
C GLY A 133 -20.36 20.19 26.29
N GLN A 134 -20.04 20.00 25.01
CA GLN A 134 -20.92 20.35 23.89
C GLN A 134 -21.55 19.10 23.27
N LEU A 135 -22.80 19.21 22.80
CA LEU A 135 -23.45 18.14 22.07
C LEU A 135 -22.69 17.88 20.77
N PHE A 136 -22.20 16.66 20.61
CA PHE A 136 -21.62 16.16 19.37
C PHE A 136 -22.71 15.46 18.55
N GLU A 137 -22.74 15.74 17.24
CA GLU A 137 -23.58 15.05 16.27
C GLU A 137 -22.69 14.51 15.13
N PHE A 138 -22.84 13.23 14.80
CA PHE A 138 -22.21 12.59 13.64
C PHE A 138 -23.27 12.07 12.68
N ASP A 139 -23.29 12.62 11.47
CA ASP A 139 -24.22 12.25 10.42
C ASP A 139 -23.87 10.87 9.82
N LEU A 140 -24.80 9.93 9.86
CA LEU A 140 -24.67 8.58 9.29
C LEU A 140 -25.25 8.48 7.87
N ALA A 141 -25.95 9.52 7.39
CA ALA A 141 -26.55 9.51 6.07
C ALA A 141 -25.49 9.32 4.97
N GLY A 142 -25.78 8.41 4.03
CA GLY A 142 -24.90 8.07 2.91
C GLY A 142 -23.60 7.35 3.29
N LYS A 143 -23.42 6.95 4.57
CA LYS A 143 -22.25 6.18 5.02
C LYS A 143 -22.44 4.67 4.93
N VAL A 144 -23.67 4.22 4.76
CA VAL A 144 -24.01 2.81 4.55
C VAL A 144 -25.05 2.71 3.44
N SER A 145 -24.93 1.67 2.62
CA SER A 145 -25.85 1.37 1.52
C SER A 145 -26.07 -0.13 1.41
N ASP A 146 -27.26 -0.52 0.96
CA ASP A 146 -27.61 -1.92 0.74
C ASP A 146 -27.59 -2.22 -0.77
N PRO A 147 -26.83 -3.23 -1.25
CA PRO A 147 -26.75 -3.55 -2.68
C PRO A 147 -28.08 -3.99 -3.31
N ASP A 148 -28.98 -4.55 -2.53
CA ASP A 148 -30.30 -5.02 -2.97
C ASP A 148 -31.38 -3.91 -2.83
N GLY A 149 -30.99 -2.74 -2.31
CA GLY A 149 -31.86 -1.58 -2.13
C GLY A 149 -32.74 -1.67 -0.88
N ASP A 150 -32.39 -2.54 0.07
CA ASP A 150 -33.16 -2.75 1.29
C ASP A 150 -33.00 -1.60 2.29
N THR A 151 -34.02 -1.46 3.16
CA THR A 151 -34.02 -0.42 4.20
C THR A 151 -33.04 -0.81 5.30
N ILE A 152 -32.19 0.13 5.70
CA ILE A 152 -31.12 -0.10 6.67
C ILE A 152 -31.51 0.47 8.03
N THR A 153 -31.35 -0.33 9.08
CA THR A 153 -31.40 0.12 10.47
C THR A 153 -30.00 0.12 11.07
N ILE A 154 -29.63 1.19 11.78
CA ILE A 154 -28.32 1.33 12.42
C ILE A 154 -28.48 1.36 13.95
N GLU A 155 -27.67 0.57 14.66
CA GLU A 155 -27.62 0.57 16.12
C GLU A 155 -26.20 0.73 16.66
N ILE A 156 -26.08 1.22 17.90
CA ILE A 156 -24.81 1.31 18.63
C ILE A 156 -24.61 0.00 19.39
N ILE A 157 -23.64 -0.81 18.99
CA ILE A 157 -23.26 -2.05 19.66
C ILE A 157 -22.37 -1.76 20.88
N SER A 158 -21.47 -0.78 20.73
CA SER A 158 -20.56 -0.33 21.79
C SER A 158 -20.34 1.18 21.67
N GLY A 159 -20.21 1.87 22.80
CA GLY A 159 -19.97 3.31 22.86
C GLY A 159 -20.13 3.90 24.26
N PRO A 160 -19.76 5.18 24.46
CA PRO A 160 -19.97 5.89 25.71
C PRO A 160 -21.44 5.93 26.13
N THR A 161 -21.67 5.89 27.45
CA THR A 161 -23.00 6.03 28.05
C THR A 161 -23.64 7.36 27.64
N GLY A 162 -24.94 7.34 27.31
CA GLY A 162 -25.69 8.51 26.86
C GLY A 162 -25.59 8.78 25.36
N ALA A 163 -24.88 7.94 24.60
CA ALA A 163 -24.95 7.96 23.15
C ALA A 163 -26.29 7.42 22.63
N SER A 164 -26.79 8.02 21.56
CA SER A 164 -28.04 7.61 20.89
C SER A 164 -27.96 7.86 19.38
N ILE A 165 -28.82 7.21 18.61
CA ILE A 165 -29.02 7.51 17.19
C ILE A 165 -30.42 8.08 17.02
N GLU A 166 -30.52 9.29 16.47
CA GLU A 166 -31.78 9.98 16.19
C GLU A 166 -31.70 10.67 14.81
N ASN A 167 -32.65 10.40 13.92
CA ASN A 167 -32.69 10.95 12.56
C ASN A 167 -31.36 10.77 11.81
N ASP A 168 -30.86 9.52 11.78
CA ASP A 168 -29.57 9.15 11.16
C ASP A 168 -28.36 9.91 11.70
N LYS A 169 -28.44 10.44 12.92
CA LYS A 169 -27.31 11.09 13.59
C LYS A 169 -26.98 10.39 14.88
N LEU A 170 -25.73 9.99 15.05
CA LEU A 170 -25.18 9.61 16.34
C LEU A 170 -24.97 10.87 17.18
N LYS A 171 -25.51 10.88 18.40
CA LYS A 171 -25.45 12.00 19.34
C LYS A 171 -24.88 11.58 20.67
N PHE A 172 -23.94 12.34 21.22
CA PHE A 172 -23.50 12.22 22.62
C PHE A 172 -22.84 13.53 23.10
N THR A 173 -22.65 13.70 24.41
CA THR A 173 -21.92 14.85 24.98
C THR A 173 -20.70 14.35 25.75
N PRO A 174 -19.46 14.57 25.26
CA PRO A 174 -18.26 14.14 25.97
C PRO A 174 -18.06 14.96 27.26
N THR A 175 -17.70 14.28 28.35
CA THR A 175 -17.52 14.91 29.68
C THR A 175 -16.07 15.21 30.04
N SER A 176 -15.13 14.65 29.29
CA SER A 176 -13.68 14.83 29.48
C SER A 176 -12.93 14.77 28.16
N VAL A 177 -11.70 15.31 28.15
CA VAL A 177 -10.75 15.13 27.06
C VAL A 177 -10.43 13.64 27.00
N SER A 178 -10.85 12.99 25.92
CA SER A 178 -10.77 11.54 25.77
C SER A 178 -10.89 11.16 24.29
N VAL A 179 -10.52 9.92 23.99
CA VAL A 179 -10.84 9.27 22.73
C VAL A 179 -11.97 8.28 23.02
N TYR A 180 -13.12 8.49 22.39
CA TYR A 180 -14.30 7.64 22.52
C TYR A 180 -14.41 6.73 21.31
N GLU A 181 -14.52 5.42 21.52
CA GLU A 181 -14.70 4.44 20.46
C GLU A 181 -16.15 3.96 20.42
N PHE A 182 -16.69 3.83 19.21
CA PHE A 182 -18.01 3.31 18.93
C PHE A 182 -17.91 2.13 17.96
N ILE A 183 -18.75 1.13 18.15
CA ILE A 183 -19.03 0.09 17.17
C ILE A 183 -20.49 0.26 16.74
N LEU A 184 -20.71 0.51 15.45
CA LEU A 184 -22.03 0.66 14.86
C LEU A 184 -22.34 -0.56 13.99
N LYS A 185 -23.56 -1.08 14.08
CA LYS A 185 -24.03 -2.17 13.22
C LYS A 185 -25.18 -1.69 12.34
N ALA A 186 -25.08 -1.97 11.05
CA ALA A 186 -26.15 -1.82 10.09
C ALA A 186 -26.79 -3.20 9.81
N SER A 187 -28.11 -3.24 9.71
CA SER A 187 -28.88 -4.44 9.33
C SER A 187 -29.93 -4.10 8.28
N ASP A 188 -30.12 -5.01 7.32
CA ASP A 188 -31.14 -4.95 6.27
C ASP A 188 -32.49 -5.59 6.68
N GLY A 189 -32.58 -6.18 7.87
CA GLY A 189 -33.76 -6.93 8.32
C GLY A 189 -34.01 -8.26 7.59
N LYS A 190 -33.16 -8.67 6.65
CA LYS A 190 -33.19 -9.92 5.87
C LYS A 190 -32.02 -10.86 6.19
N GLY A 191 -31.21 -10.51 7.19
CA GLY A 191 -30.11 -11.32 7.71
C GLY A 191 -28.73 -10.91 7.19
N GLY A 192 -28.64 -9.81 6.44
CA GLY A 192 -27.39 -9.11 6.18
C GLY A 192 -27.08 -8.12 7.30
N GLU A 193 -25.87 -8.19 7.82
CA GLU A 193 -25.37 -7.29 8.85
C GLU A 193 -23.94 -6.84 8.49
N ALA A 194 -23.59 -5.60 8.85
CA ALA A 194 -22.24 -5.09 8.72
C ALA A 194 -21.90 -4.09 9.83
N GLU A 195 -20.66 -4.15 10.32
CA GLU A 195 -20.16 -3.28 11.38
C GLU A 195 -19.16 -2.25 10.87
N THR A 196 -19.09 -1.11 11.54
CA THR A 196 -18.04 -0.08 11.35
C THR A 196 -17.63 0.52 12.69
N GLY A 197 -16.40 1.02 12.76
CA GLY A 197 -15.92 1.82 13.88
C GLY A 197 -16.25 3.30 13.74
N LEU A 198 -16.36 4.01 14.86
CA LEU A 198 -16.25 5.47 14.90
C LEU A 198 -15.39 5.87 16.10
N VAL A 199 -14.35 6.65 15.84
CA VAL A 199 -13.47 7.21 16.88
C VAL A 199 -13.75 8.70 17.00
N VAL A 200 -14.14 9.15 18.19
CA VAL A 200 -14.42 10.56 18.48
C VAL A 200 -13.40 11.10 19.47
N ILE A 201 -12.62 12.09 19.03
CA ILE A 201 -11.63 12.76 19.86
C ILE A 201 -12.25 14.00 20.49
N SER A 202 -12.42 14.00 21.81
CA SER A 202 -12.89 15.17 22.53
C SER A 202 -11.73 16.02 23.03
N THR A 203 -11.78 17.32 22.74
CA THR A 203 -10.81 18.32 23.21
C THR A 203 -11.50 19.39 24.06
N LYS A 204 -10.74 20.07 24.91
CA LYS A 204 -11.24 21.24 25.64
C LYS A 204 -11.31 22.45 24.71
N PHE A 205 -12.39 23.22 24.83
CA PHE A 205 -12.45 24.54 24.23
C PHE A 205 -11.44 25.46 24.93
N ILE A 206 -10.40 25.91 24.22
CA ILE A 206 -9.33 26.74 24.79
C ILE A 206 -9.81 28.20 24.84
N LEU A 207 -10.58 28.56 25.88
CA LEU A 207 -10.82 29.97 26.25
C LEU A 207 -9.97 30.40 27.46
N SER A 208 -9.39 29.44 28.20
CA SER A 208 -8.90 29.67 29.57
C SER A 208 -7.49 29.15 29.88
N SER A 209 -6.71 28.64 28.90
CA SER A 209 -5.29 28.39 29.16
C SER A 209 -4.53 29.70 28.96
N GLN A 210 -3.74 30.09 29.96
CA GLN A 210 -2.88 31.28 29.85
C GLN A 210 -1.84 31.12 28.73
N TYR A 211 -1.44 29.88 28.47
CA TYR A 211 -0.40 29.51 27.51
C TYR A 211 -0.91 28.42 26.57
N SER A 212 -0.43 28.42 25.32
CA SER A 212 -0.74 27.40 24.32
C SER A 212 0.35 27.29 23.27
N ALA A 213 0.57 26.09 22.74
CA ALA A 213 1.39 25.85 21.57
C ALA A 213 0.58 25.13 20.49
N ASN A 214 1.07 25.13 19.27
CA ASN A 214 0.52 24.30 18.21
C ASN A 214 1.51 23.18 17.87
N LEU A 215 1.06 21.94 17.94
CA LEU A 215 1.85 20.77 17.60
C LEU A 215 1.43 20.24 16.23
N ARG A 216 2.34 20.29 15.27
CA ARG A 216 2.15 19.76 13.92
C ARG A 216 2.93 18.46 13.76
N VAL A 217 2.21 17.35 13.54
CA VAL A 217 2.82 16.01 13.46
C VAL A 217 2.53 15.40 12.09
N TYR A 218 3.58 14.94 11.41
CA TYR A 218 3.47 14.07 10.24
C TYR A 218 3.73 12.63 10.67
N VAL A 219 2.84 11.70 10.34
CA VAL A 219 2.98 10.27 10.61
C VAL A 219 3.13 9.53 9.28
N THR A 220 4.21 8.76 9.17
CA THR A 220 4.53 7.95 7.98
C THR A 220 4.63 6.47 8.32
N ALA A 221 4.44 5.58 7.34
CA ALA A 221 4.46 4.14 7.59
C ALA A 221 5.87 3.67 7.99
N TYR A 222 6.90 4.32 7.44
CA TYR A 222 8.31 4.17 7.79
C TYR A 222 9.05 5.39 7.24
N LYS A 223 10.35 5.50 7.50
CA LYS A 223 11.17 6.63 7.00
C LYS A 223 11.12 6.72 5.47
N SER A 224 10.76 7.89 4.94
CA SER A 224 10.45 8.14 3.51
C SER A 224 9.36 7.28 2.90
N GLY A 225 8.58 6.56 3.73
CA GLY A 225 7.40 5.87 3.30
C GLY A 225 6.22 6.82 3.12
N TRP A 226 5.09 6.24 2.76
CA TRP A 226 3.85 6.99 2.56
C TRP A 226 3.27 7.49 3.89
N ALA A 227 2.35 8.43 3.78
CA ALA A 227 1.67 9.02 4.91
C ALA A 227 0.60 8.09 5.51
N VAL A 228 0.47 8.07 6.85
CA VAL A 228 -0.52 7.25 7.54
C VAL A 228 -1.74 8.09 7.87
N GLU A 229 -2.80 7.96 7.08
CA GLU A 229 -4.13 8.53 7.37
C GLU A 229 -4.76 7.85 8.59
N ASP A 230 -5.66 8.53 9.30
CA ASP A 230 -6.45 7.97 10.41
C ASP A 230 -5.61 7.44 11.60
N ALA A 231 -4.36 7.87 11.75
CA ALA A 231 -3.59 7.63 12.96
C ALA A 231 -4.01 8.63 14.05
N ILE A 232 -4.23 8.12 15.27
CA ILE A 232 -4.58 8.92 16.43
C ILE A 232 -3.28 9.39 17.06
N VAL A 233 -3.12 10.71 17.19
CA VAL A 233 -1.99 11.34 17.88
C VAL A 233 -2.49 11.96 19.17
N LYS A 234 -2.07 11.41 20.30
CA LYS A 234 -2.40 11.88 21.65
C LYS A 234 -1.22 12.65 22.24
N VAL A 235 -1.52 13.74 22.91
CA VAL A 235 -0.56 14.56 23.68
C VAL A 235 -0.89 14.40 25.15
N LEU A 236 0.11 13.96 25.92
CA LEU A 236 0.01 13.67 27.34
C LEU A 236 0.86 14.66 28.13
N ASP A 237 0.43 15.03 29.33
CA ASP A 237 1.27 15.77 30.27
C ASP A 237 2.34 14.86 30.92
N SER A 238 3.20 15.43 31.77
CA SER A 238 4.25 14.68 32.48
C SER A 238 3.75 13.64 33.48
N SER A 239 2.44 13.65 33.78
CA SER A 239 1.76 12.67 34.62
C SER A 239 0.97 11.65 33.79
N GLU A 240 1.19 11.59 32.47
CA GLU A 240 0.54 10.72 31.49
C GLU A 240 -0.98 11.00 31.30
N ASN A 241 -1.48 12.16 31.72
CA ASN A 241 -2.87 12.54 31.46
C ASN A 241 -3.03 13.06 30.03
N LEU A 242 -4.11 12.66 29.35
CA LEU A 242 -4.45 13.19 28.03
C LEU A 242 -4.88 14.66 28.11
N ILE A 243 -4.15 15.53 27.41
CA ILE A 243 -4.41 16.97 27.38
C ILE A 243 -4.86 17.49 26.02
N ALA A 244 -4.45 16.83 24.93
CA ALA A 244 -4.90 17.12 23.58
C ALA A 244 -4.76 15.87 22.69
N ALA A 245 -5.48 15.82 21.58
CA ALA A 245 -5.32 14.78 20.58
C ALA A 245 -5.87 15.25 19.22
N GLY A 246 -5.49 14.53 18.16
CA GLY A 246 -6.04 14.70 16.84
C GLY A 246 -5.86 13.45 15.99
N VAL A 247 -6.42 13.47 14.78
CA VAL A 247 -6.29 12.39 13.79
C VAL A 247 -5.57 12.92 12.56
N THR A 248 -4.66 12.11 12.01
CA THR A 248 -3.98 12.45 10.77
C THR A 248 -4.91 12.39 9.56
N ASN A 249 -4.78 13.37 8.67
CA ASN A 249 -5.49 13.38 7.39
C ASN A 249 -4.82 12.45 6.34
N ASP A 250 -5.31 12.51 5.11
CA ASP A 250 -4.78 11.79 3.94
C ASP A 250 -3.28 12.04 3.65
N LYS A 251 -2.72 13.15 4.15
CA LYS A 251 -1.28 13.46 4.10
C LYS A 251 -0.51 13.01 5.35
N GLY A 252 -1.15 12.22 6.22
CA GLY A 252 -0.58 11.79 7.50
C GLY A 252 -0.32 12.96 8.46
N LEU A 253 -0.93 14.11 8.22
CA LEU A 253 -0.70 15.35 8.96
C LEU A 253 -1.82 15.58 9.96
N VAL A 254 -1.44 15.98 11.17
CA VAL A 254 -2.36 16.51 12.19
C VAL A 254 -1.79 17.79 12.80
N ASP A 255 -2.66 18.79 12.97
CA ASP A 255 -2.38 20.02 13.70
C ASP A 255 -3.18 20.01 15.01
N ILE A 256 -2.49 20.05 16.15
CA ILE A 256 -3.07 19.91 17.49
C ILE A 256 -2.76 21.17 18.31
N PRO A 257 -3.76 21.99 18.65
CA PRO A 257 -3.61 23.00 19.69
C PRO A 257 -3.40 22.32 21.05
N VAL A 258 -2.28 22.61 21.70
CA VAL A 258 -1.90 22.01 22.99
C VAL A 258 -1.96 23.09 24.08
N PRO A 259 -2.83 22.94 25.10
CA PRO A 259 -2.81 23.82 26.25
C PRO A 259 -1.54 23.57 27.07
N LEU A 260 -0.90 24.64 27.54
CA LEU A 260 0.28 24.56 28.40
C LEU A 260 -0.07 25.10 29.79
N ALA A 261 0.53 24.49 30.82
CA ALA A 261 0.48 24.95 32.20
C ALA A 261 1.47 26.09 32.46
N ASN A 262 2.61 26.12 31.74
CA ASN A 262 3.66 27.13 31.86
C ASN A 262 4.03 27.70 30.47
N PRO A 263 4.80 28.81 30.39
CA PRO A 263 5.31 29.32 29.11
C PRO A 263 6.16 28.30 28.33
N VAL A 264 6.73 27.31 29.04
CA VAL A 264 7.47 26.19 28.48
C VAL A 264 7.08 24.93 29.25
N ASP A 265 6.61 23.92 28.56
CA ASP A 265 6.30 22.60 29.14
C ASP A 265 6.95 21.48 28.32
N PHE A 266 7.07 20.32 28.95
CA PHE A 266 7.48 19.08 28.31
C PHE A 266 6.30 18.12 28.31
N VAL A 267 5.92 17.65 27.12
CA VAL A 267 4.78 16.77 26.89
C VAL A 267 5.24 15.44 26.30
N ASN A 268 4.42 14.40 26.42
CA ASN A 268 4.63 13.13 25.74
C ASN A 268 3.66 13.01 24.56
N VAL A 269 4.05 12.30 23.51
CA VAL A 269 3.21 12.05 22.33
C VAL A 269 3.06 10.56 22.11
N LEU A 270 1.84 10.09 21.99
CA LEU A 270 1.51 8.71 21.60
C LEU A 270 0.84 8.71 20.23
N VAL A 271 1.37 7.91 19.32
CA VAL A 271 0.77 7.62 18.02
C VAL A 271 0.28 6.19 18.00
N GLU A 272 -0.99 5.99 17.67
CA GLU A 272 -1.61 4.67 17.57
C GLU A 272 -2.56 4.58 16.37
N LYS A 273 -2.63 3.38 15.79
CA LYS A 273 -3.57 3.01 14.73
C LYS A 273 -3.78 1.50 14.79
N GLU A 274 -5.00 1.02 14.60
CA GLU A 274 -5.27 -0.42 14.57
C GLU A 274 -4.39 -1.10 13.49
N GLY A 275 -3.85 -2.28 13.83
CA GLY A 275 -2.89 -3.01 12.98
C GLY A 275 -1.48 -2.41 12.89
N HIS A 276 -1.20 -1.29 13.58
CA HIS A 276 0.10 -0.64 13.61
C HIS A 276 0.76 -0.75 14.98
N ALA A 277 2.08 -0.80 14.98
CA ALA A 277 2.89 -0.68 16.17
C ALA A 277 2.77 0.74 16.76
N LYS A 278 2.83 0.84 18.08
CA LYS A 278 2.71 2.12 18.78
C LYS A 278 4.03 2.87 18.76
N THR A 279 3.93 4.19 18.65
CA THR A 279 5.07 5.10 18.81
C THR A 279 4.83 6.04 19.97
N TYR A 280 5.71 5.98 20.97
CA TYR A 280 5.68 6.84 22.14
C TYR A 280 6.91 7.76 22.13
N ILE A 281 6.70 9.07 22.32
CA ILE A 281 7.76 10.08 22.35
C ILE A 281 7.68 10.79 23.70
N GLU A 282 8.74 10.71 24.48
CA GLU A 282 8.84 11.26 25.83
C GLU A 282 9.63 12.56 25.85
N GLY A 283 9.10 13.57 26.54
CA GLY A 283 9.84 14.78 26.86
C GLY A 283 9.94 15.79 25.72
N LEU A 284 8.91 15.91 24.87
CA LEU A 284 8.87 16.92 23.82
C LEU A 284 8.68 18.32 24.40
N ARG A 285 9.60 19.24 24.11
CA ARG A 285 9.54 20.63 24.59
C ARG A 285 8.62 21.50 23.73
N LEU A 286 7.59 22.09 24.33
CA LEU A 286 6.70 23.09 23.73
C LEU A 286 6.89 24.47 24.38
N VAL A 287 6.67 25.53 23.61
CA VAL A 287 6.80 26.92 24.04
C VAL A 287 5.54 27.68 23.67
N ASP A 288 5.06 28.52 24.57
CA ASP A 288 3.89 29.36 24.36
C ASP A 288 3.99 30.21 23.08
N GLY A 289 2.89 30.25 22.33
CA GLY A 289 2.75 30.97 21.07
C GLY A 289 3.53 30.37 19.88
N GLN A 290 4.25 29.26 20.07
CA GLN A 290 5.03 28.64 19.00
C GLN A 290 4.32 27.43 18.37
N SER A 291 4.55 27.27 17.06
CA SER A 291 4.28 26.01 16.36
C SER A 291 5.51 25.13 16.40
N PHE A 292 5.39 23.93 16.98
CA PHE A 292 6.41 22.90 16.92
C PHE A 292 6.01 21.84 15.91
N GLN A 293 6.91 21.52 14.98
CA GLN A 293 6.65 20.56 13.90
C GLN A 293 7.66 19.42 13.94
N PHE A 294 7.18 18.18 13.81
CA PHE A 294 8.04 17.02 13.63
C PHE A 294 7.39 15.90 12.81
N GLU A 295 8.20 14.91 12.44
CA GLU A 295 7.77 13.77 11.64
C GLU A 295 8.09 12.49 12.40
N THR A 296 7.16 11.56 12.50
CA THR A 296 7.34 10.27 13.17
C THR A 296 6.73 9.13 12.36
N GLN A 297 6.79 7.92 12.90
CA GLN A 297 6.37 6.70 12.21
C GLN A 297 5.27 5.97 12.97
N ALA A 298 4.38 5.33 12.23
CA ALA A 298 3.51 4.27 12.73
C ALA A 298 3.67 3.10 11.75
N ARG A 299 4.51 2.13 12.12
CA ARG A 299 4.78 0.94 11.28
C ARG A 299 3.66 -0.07 11.43
N VAL A 300 3.41 -0.87 10.40
CA VAL A 300 2.51 -2.02 10.53
C VAL A 300 3.11 -2.97 11.58
N ALA A 301 2.28 -3.40 12.54
CA ALA A 301 2.72 -4.33 13.58
C ALA A 301 3.07 -5.69 12.96
N LYS A 302 4.21 -6.26 13.34
CA LYS A 302 4.71 -7.53 12.77
C LYS A 302 4.17 -8.79 13.46
N LEU A 303 3.88 -8.69 14.75
CA LEU A 303 3.59 -9.82 15.63
C LEU A 303 2.18 -9.76 16.22
N GLY A 304 1.66 -8.56 16.50
CA GLY A 304 0.30 -8.41 17.02
C GLY A 304 -0.02 -7.04 17.58
N LYS A 305 -1.18 -6.94 18.23
CA LYS A 305 -1.68 -5.71 18.86
C LYS A 305 -0.91 -5.39 20.15
N THR A 306 -0.35 -4.18 20.23
CA THR A 306 0.30 -3.66 21.43
C THR A 306 -0.72 -3.02 22.38
N ILE A 307 -0.80 -3.48 23.61
CA ILE A 307 -1.78 -2.99 24.59
C ILE A 307 -1.23 -1.78 25.35
N SER A 308 0.03 -1.85 25.79
CA SER A 308 0.74 -0.79 26.48
C SER A 308 0.85 0.45 25.61
N HIS A 309 0.52 1.62 26.15
CA HIS A 309 0.82 2.89 25.50
C HIS A 309 2.29 3.31 25.59
N LYS A 310 3.07 2.70 26.51
CA LYS A 310 4.48 3.00 26.78
C LYS A 310 5.24 1.67 26.74
N PRO A 311 5.68 1.20 25.56
CA PRO A 311 6.09 -0.20 25.36
C PRO A 311 7.38 -0.64 26.08
N PHE A 312 8.11 0.30 26.69
CA PHE A 312 9.41 0.07 27.33
C PHE A 312 9.54 0.89 28.62
N ASN A 313 10.32 0.37 29.57
CA ASN A 313 10.94 1.15 30.63
C ASN A 313 12.39 1.47 30.23
N LEU A 314 12.79 2.75 30.32
CA LEU A 314 14.13 3.22 29.97
C LEU A 314 14.79 3.92 31.14
N ASP A 315 16.00 3.48 31.51
CA ASP A 315 16.90 4.21 32.39
C ASP A 315 18.09 4.74 31.55
N VAL A 316 18.29 6.05 31.55
CA VAL A 316 19.28 6.72 30.69
C VAL A 316 19.97 7.84 31.45
N THR A 317 21.29 7.86 31.40
CA THR A 317 22.15 8.90 31.94
C THR A 317 22.98 9.54 30.83
N VAL A 318 23.05 10.87 30.82
CA VAL A 318 23.93 11.65 29.94
C VAL A 318 25.10 12.20 30.75
N LEU A 319 26.31 11.96 30.25
CA LEU A 319 27.58 12.39 30.82
C LEU A 319 28.30 13.30 29.82
N ASP A 320 29.26 14.09 30.32
CA ASP A 320 30.20 14.81 29.46
C ASP A 320 31.13 13.84 28.70
N GLY A 321 31.94 14.38 27.79
CA GLY A 321 32.88 13.59 27.00
C GLY A 321 34.00 12.91 27.80
N ASN A 322 34.17 13.29 29.07
CA ASN A 322 35.13 12.71 30.00
C ASN A 322 34.48 11.68 30.95
N GLY A 323 33.17 11.44 30.83
CA GLY A 323 32.41 10.51 31.66
C GLY A 323 31.91 11.08 33.00
N ASN A 324 31.92 12.41 33.18
CA ASN A 324 31.38 13.04 34.39
C ASN A 324 29.90 13.41 34.24
N PRO A 325 29.11 13.40 35.32
CA PRO A 325 27.74 13.93 35.30
C PRO A 325 27.69 15.40 34.86
N LEU A 326 26.68 15.74 34.07
CA LEU A 326 26.46 17.13 33.65
C LEU A 326 25.98 17.99 34.82
N THR A 327 26.59 19.16 35.01
CA THR A 327 26.09 20.16 35.96
C THR A 327 25.12 21.09 35.23
N ASN A 328 23.88 21.21 35.73
CA ASN A 328 22.82 22.01 35.11
C ASN A 328 22.57 21.69 33.63
N ASN A 329 22.78 20.43 33.22
CA ASN A 329 22.70 19.97 31.83
C ASN A 329 23.60 20.74 30.84
N VAL A 330 24.67 21.39 31.31
CA VAL A 330 25.61 22.12 30.46
C VAL A 330 26.71 21.20 29.96
N VAL A 331 26.99 21.24 28.65
CA VAL A 331 28.07 20.50 28.00
C VAL A 331 29.10 21.45 27.44
N THR A 332 30.35 21.32 27.89
CA THR A 332 31.50 22.11 27.41
C THR A 332 32.49 21.30 26.57
N THR A 333 32.35 19.97 26.56
CA THR A 333 33.15 19.04 25.76
C THR A 333 32.65 18.94 24.32
N ASP A 334 33.49 18.39 23.44
CA ASP A 334 33.13 18.12 22.03
C ASP A 334 32.21 16.89 21.87
N THR A 335 32.16 16.03 22.88
CA THR A 335 31.33 14.83 22.91
C THR A 335 30.51 14.75 24.18
N ILE A 336 29.47 13.92 24.15
CA ILE A 336 28.75 13.41 25.31
C ILE A 336 28.84 11.89 25.31
N ARG A 337 28.60 11.29 26.47
CA ARG A 337 28.43 9.84 26.61
C ARG A 337 27.04 9.54 27.17
N VAL A 338 26.29 8.67 26.51
CA VAL A 338 24.95 8.25 26.90
C VAL A 338 25.01 6.78 27.30
N ILE A 339 24.67 6.50 28.55
CA ILE A 339 24.59 5.14 29.10
C ILE A 339 23.14 4.85 29.41
N GLY A 340 22.65 3.68 29.08
CA GLY A 340 21.30 3.29 29.48
C GLY A 340 21.04 1.80 29.48
N THR A 341 19.88 1.45 30.05
CA THR A 341 19.26 0.13 29.98
C THR A 341 17.82 0.23 29.51
N VAL A 342 17.32 -0.84 28.89
CA VAL A 342 15.92 -0.95 28.46
C VAL A 342 15.30 -2.28 28.90
N GLU A 343 14.06 -2.20 29.35
CA GLU A 343 13.18 -3.33 29.61
C GLU A 343 11.92 -3.23 28.72
N PRO A 344 11.77 -4.09 27.70
CA PRO A 344 10.54 -4.20 26.91
C PRO A 344 9.39 -4.80 27.74
N LEU A 345 8.17 -4.30 27.56
CA LEU A 345 7.01 -4.73 28.35
C LEU A 345 6.20 -5.88 27.71
N GLU A 346 6.14 -5.94 26.37
CA GLU A 346 5.26 -6.90 25.66
C GLU A 346 6.01 -7.75 24.64
N TYR A 347 6.84 -7.15 23.80
CA TYR A 347 7.58 -7.83 22.75
C TYR A 347 9.08 -7.75 22.98
N SER A 348 9.81 -8.76 22.52
CA SER A 348 11.26 -8.82 22.69
C SER A 348 11.96 -7.63 22.04
N PHE A 349 12.99 -7.12 22.72
CA PHE A 349 13.86 -6.06 22.23
C PHE A 349 14.41 -6.36 20.82
N ASN A 350 14.61 -5.32 20.01
CA ASN A 350 15.22 -5.41 18.68
C ASN A 350 16.49 -4.57 18.58
N LEU A 351 16.38 -3.25 18.74
CA LEU A 351 17.52 -2.34 18.66
C LEU A 351 17.21 -1.01 19.33
N TRP A 352 18.25 -0.23 19.56
CA TRP A 352 18.14 1.18 19.89
C TRP A 352 19.28 2.01 19.34
N TYR A 353 19.10 3.33 19.28
CA TYR A 353 20.17 4.24 18.91
C TYR A 353 20.10 5.56 19.64
N VAL A 354 21.26 6.20 19.75
CA VAL A 354 21.43 7.54 20.32
C VAL A 354 21.85 8.51 19.23
N LYS A 355 21.18 9.66 19.16
CA LYS A 355 21.45 10.74 18.21
C LYS A 355 21.44 12.10 18.91
N VAL A 356 22.23 13.03 18.41
CA VAL A 356 22.25 14.43 18.88
C VAL A 356 21.68 15.32 17.78
N GLY A 357 20.76 16.21 18.16
CA GLY A 357 20.15 17.19 17.27
C GLY A 357 19.23 16.60 16.21
N GLY A 358 18.67 17.50 15.39
CA GLY A 358 17.64 17.17 14.39
C GLY A 358 16.23 17.27 14.92
N VAL A 359 15.27 16.92 14.07
CA VAL A 359 13.83 16.94 14.38
C VAL A 359 13.45 15.61 15.05
N PRO A 360 12.60 15.60 16.10
CA PRO A 360 12.08 14.36 16.68
C PRO A 360 11.47 13.44 15.62
N GLY A 361 11.61 12.13 15.79
CA GLY A 361 11.05 11.14 14.88
C GLY A 361 11.79 10.92 13.56
N THR A 362 12.92 11.60 13.36
CA THR A 362 13.83 11.35 12.23
C THR A 362 14.54 10.00 12.39
N GLY A 363 13.91 8.94 11.86
CA GLY A 363 14.24 7.54 12.15
C GLY A 363 15.62 7.02 11.72
N THR A 364 15.78 5.70 11.92
CA THR A 364 16.94 4.78 11.81
C THR A 364 18.03 5.00 10.75
N PHE A 365 17.94 5.96 9.82
CA PHE A 365 18.92 6.16 8.75
C PHE A 365 19.56 7.56 8.71
N THR A 366 19.28 8.45 9.66
CA THR A 366 20.07 9.70 9.74
C THR A 366 21.38 9.44 10.47
N SER A 367 22.50 9.72 9.81
CA SER A 367 23.84 9.76 10.42
C SER A 367 24.14 11.21 10.84
N PRO A 368 24.91 11.46 11.91
CA PRO A 368 25.56 10.50 12.82
C PRO A 368 24.64 9.95 13.93
N ARG A 369 24.82 8.68 14.29
CA ARG A 369 24.17 7.98 15.41
C ARG A 369 25.04 6.80 15.89
N VAL A 370 24.85 6.37 17.13
CA VAL A 370 25.36 5.08 17.64
C VAL A 370 24.20 4.12 17.81
N ILE A 371 24.34 2.88 17.35
CA ILE A 371 23.30 1.83 17.41
C ILE A 371 23.73 0.75 18.40
N GLY A 372 22.82 0.31 19.27
CA GLY A 372 22.96 -0.87 20.12
C GLY A 372 21.98 -1.97 19.70
N TYR A 373 22.40 -3.22 19.87
CA TYR A 373 21.59 -4.43 19.61
C TYR A 373 21.40 -5.28 20.88
N ASP A 374 21.78 -4.73 22.03
CA ASP A 374 21.59 -5.32 23.34
C ASP A 374 20.71 -4.40 24.20
N GLY A 375 20.15 -4.94 25.29
CA GLY A 375 19.35 -4.17 26.25
C GLY A 375 20.13 -3.08 27.01
N ASN A 376 21.43 -2.95 26.77
CA ASN A 376 22.31 -1.93 27.35
C ASN A 376 23.01 -1.14 26.22
N ILE A 377 23.28 0.15 26.45
CA ILE A 377 24.04 0.99 25.52
C ILE A 377 25.05 1.84 26.26
N ASP A 378 26.18 2.06 25.59
CA ASP A 378 27.23 2.98 25.96
C ASP A 378 27.66 3.72 24.69
N ALA A 379 27.07 4.89 24.46
CA ALA A 379 27.17 5.63 23.22
C ALA A 379 27.93 6.94 23.42
N THR A 380 29.06 7.09 22.73
CA THR A 380 29.76 8.38 22.60
C THR A 380 29.26 9.10 21.36
N GLN A 381 28.73 10.31 21.53
CA GLN A 381 28.19 11.13 20.44
C GLN A 381 28.86 12.50 20.39
N SER A 382 29.13 12.99 19.18
CA SER A 382 29.63 14.36 19.00
C SER A 382 28.51 15.38 19.22
N VAL A 383 28.83 16.42 20.00
CA VAL A 383 28.04 17.66 20.15
C VAL A 383 28.80 18.86 19.59
N THR A 384 29.93 18.63 18.92
CA THR A 384 30.86 19.65 18.42
C THR A 384 30.18 20.66 17.50
N ALA A 385 29.23 20.21 16.68
CA ALA A 385 28.52 21.06 15.73
C ALA A 385 27.40 21.92 16.34
N PHE A 386 27.10 21.74 17.63
CA PHE A 386 25.92 22.34 18.27
C PHE A 386 26.32 23.43 19.25
N ASP A 387 25.47 24.43 19.41
CA ASP A 387 25.58 25.51 20.40
C ASP A 387 24.18 25.85 20.91
N GLY A 388 24.05 26.10 22.20
CA GLY A 388 22.78 26.29 22.90
C GLY A 388 22.01 25.00 23.19
N LEU A 389 20.70 25.15 23.39
CA LEU A 389 19.79 24.06 23.75
C LEU A 389 19.70 23.02 22.63
N THR A 390 20.19 21.82 22.91
CA THR A 390 20.37 20.73 21.95
C THR A 390 19.66 19.48 22.44
N PRO A 391 18.74 18.88 21.66
CA PRO A 391 18.10 17.62 22.02
C PRO A 391 19.02 16.43 21.75
N ILE A 392 18.93 15.43 22.62
CA ILE A 392 19.49 14.09 22.47
C ILE A 392 18.29 13.14 22.34
N PHE A 393 18.27 12.38 21.26
CA PHE A 393 17.23 11.41 20.96
C PHE A 393 17.74 10.00 21.28
N ILE A 394 16.99 9.28 22.10
CA ILE A 394 17.22 7.86 22.40
C ILE A 394 16.02 7.09 21.89
N ASP A 395 16.23 6.32 20.84
CA ASP A 395 15.20 5.62 20.09
C ASP A 395 15.30 4.12 20.35
N VAL A 396 14.22 3.46 20.76
CA VAL A 396 14.20 2.03 21.05
C VAL A 396 13.07 1.35 20.29
N TYR A 397 13.38 0.17 19.75
CA TYR A 397 12.46 -0.67 18.99
C TYR A 397 12.43 -2.08 19.55
N ASP A 398 11.26 -2.72 19.44
CA ASP A 398 11.07 -4.15 19.69
C ASP A 398 10.86 -4.89 18.35
N GLN A 399 10.67 -6.21 18.43
CA GLN A 399 10.44 -7.06 17.26
C GLN A 399 9.04 -6.86 16.63
N ASN A 400 8.11 -6.20 17.33
CA ASN A 400 6.82 -5.81 16.79
C ASN A 400 6.85 -4.45 16.06
N ASP A 401 8.03 -3.81 15.98
CA ASP A 401 8.25 -2.45 15.49
C ASP A 401 7.61 -1.34 16.37
N ASN A 402 7.26 -1.62 17.63
CA ASN A 402 6.89 -0.53 18.55
C ASN A 402 8.11 0.34 18.79
N ARG A 403 7.88 1.65 18.90
CA ARG A 403 8.93 2.66 19.04
C ARG A 403 8.75 3.45 20.33
N TYR A 404 9.85 3.65 21.04
CA TYR A 404 9.96 4.62 22.14
C TYR A 404 11.10 5.59 21.83
N GLU A 405 10.80 6.89 21.77
CA GLU A 405 11.80 7.94 21.63
C GLU A 405 11.84 8.81 22.89
N LYS A 406 12.96 8.79 23.62
CA LYS A 406 13.21 9.70 24.75
C LYS A 406 14.01 10.90 24.28
N ILE A 407 13.56 12.10 24.64
CA ILE A 407 14.24 13.36 24.32
C ILE A 407 14.84 13.94 25.60
N ILE A 408 16.16 14.13 25.61
CA ILE A 408 16.89 14.78 26.71
C ILE A 408 17.53 16.05 26.17
N TYR A 409 17.28 17.20 26.81
CA TYR A 409 17.87 18.46 26.38
C TYR A 409 19.11 18.81 27.20
N VAL A 410 20.19 19.13 26.49
CA VAL A 410 21.43 19.67 27.07
C VAL A 410 21.71 21.06 26.51
N ASN A 411 22.43 21.88 27.25
CA ASN A 411 22.88 23.18 26.77
C ASN A 411 24.37 23.09 26.40
N VAL A 412 24.67 23.05 25.10
CA VAL A 412 26.05 23.02 24.61
C VAL A 412 26.58 24.45 24.60
N SER A 413 27.67 24.70 25.32
CA SER A 413 28.20 26.06 25.46
C SER A 413 29.71 26.03 25.47
N ARG A 414 30.34 26.66 24.47
CA ARG A 414 31.80 26.75 24.34
C ARG A 414 32.22 28.20 24.08
N PRO A 415 33.38 28.64 24.61
CA PRO A 415 33.89 29.98 24.35
C PRO A 415 34.20 30.16 22.85
N PRO A 416 33.93 31.34 22.27
CA PRO A 416 34.28 31.64 20.88
C PRO A 416 35.79 31.63 20.65
N ILE A 417 36.21 31.32 19.43
CA ILE A 417 37.61 31.43 18.98
C ILE A 417 37.82 32.81 18.37
N GLU A 418 38.82 33.56 18.86
CA GLU A 418 39.01 34.98 18.52
C GLU A 418 39.50 35.25 17.07
N SER A 419 39.99 34.24 16.34
CA SER A 419 40.50 34.41 14.98
C SER A 419 40.23 33.19 14.10
N ILE A 420 39.23 33.31 13.21
CA ILE A 420 38.89 32.28 12.23
C ILE A 420 38.87 32.88 10.82
N ASN A 421 39.35 32.12 9.82
CA ASN A 421 39.10 32.38 8.41
C ASN A 421 38.04 31.38 7.94
N PRO A 422 36.74 31.72 8.04
CA PRO A 422 35.69 30.72 7.89
C PRO A 422 35.60 30.18 6.47
N TYR A 423 35.22 28.91 6.37
CA TYR A 423 34.82 28.27 5.14
C TYR A 423 33.36 28.63 4.85
N ILE A 424 33.13 29.38 3.78
CA ILE A 424 31.78 29.55 3.22
C ILE A 424 31.52 28.33 2.34
N VAL A 425 30.39 27.66 2.54
CA VAL A 425 30.07 26.43 1.80
C VAL A 425 30.05 26.69 0.30
N GLU A 426 30.64 25.79 -0.47
CA GLU A 426 30.68 25.86 -1.93
C GLU A 426 29.90 24.70 -2.55
N LYS A 427 29.33 24.92 -3.74
CA LYS A 427 28.72 23.86 -4.56
C LYS A 427 29.76 22.82 -4.99
N VAL A 428 29.33 21.60 -5.31
CA VAL A 428 30.27 20.56 -5.77
C VAL A 428 30.84 20.92 -7.16
N THR A 429 32.08 20.48 -7.43
CA THR A 429 32.75 20.74 -8.71
C THR A 429 32.54 19.62 -9.75
N SER A 430 31.97 18.49 -9.33
CA SER A 430 31.69 17.32 -10.18
C SER A 430 30.44 16.61 -9.68
N GLY A 431 29.67 16.04 -10.61
CA GLY A 431 28.32 15.51 -10.33
C GLY A 431 27.31 16.62 -10.05
N TYR A 432 26.16 16.25 -9.51
CA TYR A 432 25.04 17.16 -9.26
C TYR A 432 25.03 17.75 -7.83
N ASN A 433 24.55 18.98 -7.66
CA ASN A 433 24.39 19.60 -6.34
C ASN A 433 23.27 18.93 -5.53
N LEU A 434 22.14 18.67 -6.19
CA LEU A 434 21.00 17.97 -5.63
C LEU A 434 20.63 16.76 -6.50
N ILE A 435 20.19 15.69 -5.87
CA ILE A 435 19.59 14.54 -6.55
C ILE A 435 18.28 14.19 -5.86
N SER A 436 17.16 14.16 -6.58
CA SER A 436 15.92 13.58 -6.05
C SER A 436 15.72 12.15 -6.54
N TYR A 437 15.12 11.34 -5.68
CA TYR A 437 14.79 9.96 -5.97
C TYR A 437 13.35 9.68 -5.54
N THR A 438 12.50 9.36 -6.51
CA THR A 438 11.21 8.71 -6.29
C THR A 438 11.34 7.28 -6.78
N ARG A 439 11.37 6.28 -5.90
CA ARG A 439 11.59 4.88 -6.28
C ARG A 439 10.51 3.98 -5.75
N ARG A 440 10.13 2.93 -6.48
CA ARG A 440 9.24 1.91 -5.91
C ARG A 440 9.89 1.27 -4.69
N SER A 441 9.10 1.09 -3.64
CA SER A 441 9.45 0.24 -2.52
C SER A 441 9.30 -1.20 -3.00
N PHE A 442 10.20 -2.08 -2.56
CA PHE A 442 10.11 -3.50 -2.87
C PHE A 442 8.83 -4.05 -2.23
N ILE A 443 7.85 -4.50 -3.03
CA ILE A 443 6.59 -5.09 -2.57
C ILE A 443 6.68 -6.61 -2.71
N GLU A 444 6.63 -7.33 -1.59
CA GLU A 444 5.70 -8.47 -1.52
C GLU A 444 4.42 -7.96 -0.83
N TYR A 445 3.28 -8.18 -1.50
CA TYR A 445 1.86 -7.93 -1.15
C TYR A 445 1.08 -6.65 -1.61
N TYR A 446 0.45 -6.82 -2.78
CA TYR A 446 -0.84 -6.38 -3.40
C TYR A 446 -1.61 -5.07 -3.04
N GLY A 447 -1.89 -4.26 -4.10
CA GLY A 447 -3.22 -3.63 -4.38
C GLY A 447 -3.38 -2.09 -4.27
N LYS A 448 -3.47 -1.37 -5.41
CA LYS A 448 -3.79 0.09 -5.58
C LYS A 448 -5.31 0.35 -5.78
N PRO A 449 -5.87 1.61 -5.85
CA PRO A 449 -5.36 2.98 -5.57
C PRO A 449 -6.32 3.94 -4.78
N ASN A 450 -5.75 4.99 -4.15
CA ASN A 450 -5.99 6.43 -4.42
C ASN A 450 -5.11 7.33 -3.49
N SER A 451 -4.61 8.45 -4.05
CA SER A 451 -3.54 9.39 -3.64
C SER A 451 -3.76 10.17 -2.32
N PRO A 452 -2.73 10.67 -1.56
CA PRO A 452 -1.94 11.90 -1.89
C PRO A 452 -0.53 12.15 -1.22
N ASN A 453 0.10 13.27 -1.63
CA ASN A 453 1.11 14.23 -1.07
C ASN A 453 2.32 13.91 -0.16
N ALA A 454 2.61 12.66 0.22
CA ALA A 454 3.98 12.26 0.62
C ALA A 454 4.55 11.31 -0.45
N ALA A 455 5.70 10.64 -0.21
CA ALA A 455 6.18 9.60 -1.13
C ALA A 455 4.99 8.74 -1.62
N PRO A 456 4.75 8.60 -2.94
CA PRO A 456 3.61 7.84 -3.44
C PRO A 456 3.49 6.49 -2.70
N LYS A 457 2.27 6.01 -2.44
CA LYS A 457 2.07 4.71 -1.75
C LYS A 457 2.94 3.63 -2.39
N ASP A 458 3.62 2.86 -1.55
CA ASP A 458 4.59 1.83 -1.95
C ASP A 458 5.81 2.37 -2.71
N THR A 459 6.21 3.62 -2.43
CA THR A 459 7.44 4.22 -2.93
C THR A 459 8.24 4.87 -1.79
N ASN A 460 9.49 5.17 -2.08
CA ASN A 460 10.34 6.03 -1.26
C ASN A 460 10.65 7.31 -2.03
N LEU A 461 10.54 8.45 -1.33
CA LEU A 461 10.94 9.77 -1.84
C LEU A 461 12.01 10.39 -0.93
N TYR A 462 13.12 10.83 -1.51
CA TYR A 462 14.12 11.61 -0.80
C TYR A 462 14.97 12.47 -1.72
N VAL A 463 15.63 13.48 -1.14
CA VAL A 463 16.57 14.35 -1.84
C VAL A 463 17.95 14.26 -1.19
N THR A 464 18.96 14.01 -1.99
CA THR A 464 20.37 14.11 -1.60
C THR A 464 20.90 15.50 -1.90
N VAL A 465 21.34 16.21 -0.87
CA VAL A 465 22.02 17.51 -0.92
C VAL A 465 23.52 17.29 -0.80
N ARG A 466 24.32 17.88 -1.69
CA ARG A 466 25.79 17.76 -1.68
C ARG A 466 26.46 19.11 -1.74
N TRP A 467 27.60 19.23 -1.05
CA TRP A 467 28.45 20.41 -1.10
C TRP A 467 29.92 20.02 -1.09
N ARG A 468 30.80 20.96 -1.45
CA ARG A 468 32.24 20.75 -1.41
C ARG A 468 32.71 20.67 0.05
N PRO A 469 33.54 19.69 0.44
CA PRO A 469 34.06 19.61 1.80
C PRO A 469 35.09 20.72 2.08
N TRP A 470 35.12 21.23 3.32
CA TRP A 470 35.98 22.36 3.71
C TRP A 470 37.47 22.11 3.43
N TYR A 471 37.96 20.87 3.62
CA TYR A 471 39.36 20.51 3.46
C TYR A 471 39.82 20.57 1.99
N SER A 472 38.89 20.76 1.05
CA SER A 472 39.21 21.05 -0.35
C SER A 472 39.43 22.55 -0.61
N ALA A 473 39.19 23.42 0.37
CA ALA A 473 39.45 24.86 0.31
C ALA A 473 40.72 25.22 1.09
N SER A 474 41.67 25.89 0.42
CA SER A 474 42.95 26.25 1.02
C SER A 474 42.83 27.41 2.02
N GLY A 475 43.57 27.34 3.12
CA GLY A 475 43.71 28.43 4.10
C GLY A 475 42.49 28.69 4.98
N LYS A 476 41.51 27.78 4.99
CA LYS A 476 40.26 27.92 5.78
C LYS A 476 40.36 27.24 7.13
N THR A 477 39.76 27.86 8.14
CA THR A 477 39.56 27.26 9.47
C THR A 477 38.51 26.15 9.37
N ALA A 478 38.86 24.97 9.87
CA ALA A 478 37.96 23.82 9.91
C ALA A 478 36.65 24.19 10.65
N PRO A 479 35.48 24.01 10.02
CA PRO A 479 34.21 24.19 10.70
C PRO A 479 34.04 23.11 11.79
N LYS A 480 33.18 23.40 12.77
CA LYS A 480 32.71 22.44 13.76
C LYS A 480 31.53 21.61 13.28
N GLY A 481 30.87 22.06 12.22
CA GLY A 481 29.81 21.31 11.54
C GLY A 481 29.17 22.13 10.43
N TYR A 482 28.10 21.57 9.86
CA TYR A 482 27.29 22.21 8.83
C TYR A 482 25.83 22.25 9.28
N LYS A 483 25.14 23.35 9.02
CA LYS A 483 23.67 23.43 9.17
C LYS A 483 23.03 23.40 7.79
N VAL A 484 22.09 22.49 7.60
CA VAL A 484 21.33 22.34 6.37
C VAL A 484 19.97 22.99 6.56
N TYR A 485 19.58 23.78 5.58
CA TYR A 485 18.30 24.47 5.50
C TYR A 485 17.50 23.98 4.30
N ARG A 486 16.18 24.04 4.43
CA ARG A 486 15.22 23.71 3.38
C ARG A 486 14.17 24.79 3.24
N SER A 487 13.73 25.02 2.01
CA SER A 487 12.62 25.90 1.69
C SER A 487 11.69 25.22 0.67
N PHE A 488 10.39 25.49 0.78
CA PHE A 488 9.36 25.05 -0.20
C PHE A 488 8.78 26.21 -1.01
N ASP A 489 9.15 27.46 -0.67
CA ASP A 489 8.75 28.68 -1.38
C ASP A 489 9.94 29.39 -2.06
N GLY A 490 11.17 28.90 -1.83
CA GLY A 490 12.42 29.52 -2.28
C GLY A 490 12.79 30.79 -1.51
N LEU A 491 12.02 31.19 -0.49
CA LEU A 491 12.17 32.45 0.24
C LEU A 491 12.50 32.20 1.71
N THR A 492 11.74 31.33 2.37
CA THR A 492 11.86 31.04 3.81
C THR A 492 12.59 29.72 3.99
N PHE A 493 13.80 29.79 4.55
CA PHE A 493 14.67 28.63 4.77
C PHE A 493 14.64 28.21 6.25
N GLU A 494 14.13 27.03 6.51
CA GLU A 494 14.05 26.43 7.85
C GLU A 494 15.22 25.45 8.06
N PRO A 495 15.86 25.43 9.25
CA PRO A 495 16.91 24.45 9.54
C PRO A 495 16.31 23.04 9.64
N VAL A 496 16.90 22.07 8.95
CA VAL A 496 16.43 20.67 8.92
C VAL A 496 17.45 19.67 9.45
N ALA A 497 18.73 20.03 9.48
CA ALA A 497 19.78 19.19 10.04
C ALA A 497 21.00 19.99 10.48
N VAL A 498 21.73 19.42 11.44
CA VAL A 498 23.09 19.82 11.80
C VAL A 498 23.97 18.58 11.68
N LEU A 499 25.09 18.70 10.98
CA LEU A 499 25.94 17.59 10.57
C LEU A 499 27.39 17.83 11.00
N PRO A 500 28.15 16.75 11.27
CA PRO A 500 29.55 16.87 11.65
C PRO A 500 30.40 17.43 10.49
N PRO A 501 31.60 17.96 10.78
CA PRO A 501 32.43 18.65 9.78
C PRO A 501 33.07 17.70 8.76
N THR A 502 32.94 16.39 8.99
CA THR A 502 33.32 15.32 8.05
C THR A 502 32.23 15.04 7.02
N SER A 503 31.03 15.61 7.15
CA SER A 503 29.94 15.42 6.20
C SER A 503 30.03 16.41 5.04
N SER A 504 29.78 15.92 3.83
CA SER A 504 29.62 16.70 2.60
C SER A 504 28.34 16.33 1.84
N LEU A 505 27.47 15.54 2.47
CA LEU A 505 26.14 15.23 1.97
C LEU A 505 25.09 15.19 3.10
N TYR A 506 23.84 15.37 2.70
CA TYR A 506 22.66 15.16 3.53
C TYR A 506 21.57 14.50 2.69
N ASN A 507 20.83 13.57 3.27
CA ASN A 507 19.64 13.00 2.63
C ASN A 507 18.40 13.48 3.40
N ASP A 508 17.56 14.27 2.73
CA ASP A 508 16.26 14.67 3.21
C ASP A 508 15.22 13.61 2.84
N TYR A 509 14.62 12.99 3.86
CA TYR A 509 13.60 11.96 3.73
C TYR A 509 12.22 12.46 4.18
N SER A 510 12.05 13.78 4.24
CA SER A 510 10.88 14.42 4.81
C SER A 510 9.59 14.04 4.11
N ALA A 511 8.55 13.81 4.91
CA ALA A 511 7.18 13.62 4.45
C ALA A 511 6.63 14.84 3.69
N LYS A 512 7.26 16.01 3.81
CA LYS A 512 6.89 17.25 3.12
C LYS A 512 7.36 17.29 1.66
N LEU A 513 8.19 16.36 1.24
CA LEU A 513 8.62 16.27 -0.16
C LEU A 513 7.43 15.81 -1.01
N GLU A 514 7.16 16.57 -2.08
CA GLU A 514 6.05 16.30 -2.99
C GLU A 514 6.57 16.19 -4.42
N PRO A 515 6.18 15.14 -5.18
CA PRO A 515 6.44 15.09 -6.61
C PRO A 515 5.82 16.28 -7.36
N GLY A 516 6.54 16.82 -8.33
CA GLY A 516 6.12 17.98 -9.12
C GLY A 516 6.18 19.32 -8.38
N LYS A 517 6.79 19.37 -7.18
CA LYS A 517 6.99 20.59 -6.40
C LYS A 517 8.47 20.81 -6.13
N LYS A 518 8.96 22.00 -6.46
CA LYS A 518 10.34 22.38 -6.17
C LYS A 518 10.58 22.44 -4.67
N VAL A 519 11.78 22.01 -4.28
CA VAL A 519 12.34 22.18 -2.94
C VAL A 519 13.75 22.74 -3.07
N TRP A 520 14.07 23.73 -2.23
CA TRP A 520 15.36 24.41 -2.22
C TRP A 520 16.15 24.03 -0.98
N TYR A 521 17.47 23.94 -1.14
CA TYR A 521 18.38 23.68 -0.02
C TYR A 521 19.50 24.70 0.07
N ALA A 522 19.89 25.01 1.29
CA ALA A 522 21.04 25.84 1.59
C ALA A 522 21.87 25.22 2.72
N VAL A 523 23.16 25.54 2.77
CA VAL A 523 24.07 25.00 3.79
C VAL A 523 25.01 26.10 4.29
N SER A 524 25.21 26.17 5.61
CA SER A 524 26.18 27.05 6.28
C SER A 524 27.20 26.24 7.07
N SER A 525 28.32 26.89 7.42
CA SER A 525 29.34 26.35 8.32
C SER A 525 29.14 26.87 9.74
N LEU A 526 29.35 26.01 10.74
CA LEU A 526 29.21 26.31 12.17
C LEU A 526 30.58 26.31 12.87
N TYR A 527 30.74 27.15 13.90
CA TYR A 527 31.95 27.31 14.70
C TYR A 527 31.62 27.48 16.20
N ASP A 528 32.64 27.42 17.06
CA ASP A 528 32.48 27.63 18.50
C ASP A 528 31.98 29.04 18.83
N GLY A 529 31.29 29.16 19.97
CA GLY A 529 30.66 30.41 20.40
C GLY A 529 29.46 30.82 19.55
N GLY A 530 28.80 29.84 18.90
CA GLY A 530 27.58 30.06 18.12
C GLY A 530 27.78 30.77 16.79
N TYR A 531 29.03 30.96 16.32
CA TYR A 531 29.28 31.63 15.06
C TYR A 531 28.87 30.75 13.87
N GLU A 532 27.97 31.26 13.04
CA GLU A 532 27.48 30.65 11.82
C GLU A 532 27.78 31.56 10.62
N THR A 533 28.29 30.98 9.54
CA THR A 533 28.50 31.72 8.29
C THR A 533 27.18 32.00 7.60
N PRO A 534 27.09 33.01 6.71
CA PRO A 534 26.00 33.04 5.73
C PRO A 534 25.87 31.69 5.03
N TYR A 535 24.64 31.23 4.82
CA TYR A 535 24.40 29.99 4.08
C TYR A 535 24.59 30.21 2.58
N THR A 536 25.03 29.17 1.89
CA THR A 536 25.05 29.10 0.43
C THR A 536 23.84 28.32 -0.05
N ILE A 537 23.04 28.92 -0.94
CA ILE A 537 21.97 28.20 -1.64
C ILE A 537 22.62 27.18 -2.58
N ILE A 538 22.38 25.90 -2.32
CA ILE A 538 22.93 24.78 -3.10
C ILE A 538 22.19 24.67 -4.43
N GLY A 539 20.87 24.84 -4.42
CA GLY A 539 20.02 24.85 -5.60
C GLY A 539 18.59 24.46 -5.27
N SER A 540 17.81 24.21 -6.32
CA SER A 540 16.48 23.64 -6.27
C SER A 540 16.38 22.31 -7.04
N VAL A 541 15.43 21.48 -6.66
CA VAL A 541 15.11 20.25 -7.40
C VAL A 541 13.61 19.98 -7.34
N GLU A 542 13.02 19.53 -8.45
CA GLU A 542 11.62 19.11 -8.56
C GLU A 542 11.56 17.57 -8.62
N PRO A 543 11.15 16.89 -7.54
CA PRO A 543 11.06 15.43 -7.58
C PRO A 543 10.05 14.94 -8.61
N LEU A 544 10.43 13.92 -9.39
CA LEU A 544 9.53 13.36 -10.40
C LEU A 544 8.45 12.49 -9.75
N PRO A 545 7.20 12.50 -10.24
CA PRO A 545 6.22 11.50 -9.84
C PRO A 545 6.65 10.10 -10.31
N MET A 546 6.12 9.07 -9.65
CA MET A 546 6.28 7.69 -10.15
C MET A 546 5.61 7.57 -11.51
N PHE A 547 6.29 7.01 -12.50
CA PHE A 547 5.68 6.64 -13.78
C PHE A 547 5.26 5.17 -13.77
N ASP A 548 4.37 4.80 -14.68
CA ASP A 548 3.94 3.43 -14.91
C ASP A 548 4.36 2.94 -16.31
N ILE A 549 4.26 1.64 -16.56
CA ILE A 549 4.58 1.03 -17.85
C ILE A 549 3.41 0.19 -18.38
N GLU A 550 3.04 0.43 -19.63
CA GLU A 550 2.11 -0.43 -20.37
C GLU A 550 2.91 -1.37 -21.29
N TYR A 551 2.94 -2.66 -20.98
CA TYR A 551 3.48 -3.68 -21.89
C TYR A 551 2.49 -3.96 -23.02
N VAL A 552 2.85 -3.52 -24.24
CA VAL A 552 1.96 -3.59 -25.41
C VAL A 552 2.12 -4.92 -26.13
N TYR A 553 3.35 -5.39 -26.38
CA TYR A 553 3.61 -6.63 -27.12
C TYR A 553 5.05 -7.16 -26.93
N PRO A 554 5.27 -8.49 -26.90
CA PRO A 554 4.29 -9.54 -26.64
C PRO A 554 3.71 -9.40 -25.22
N LYS A 555 2.40 -9.61 -25.06
CA LYS A 555 1.79 -9.58 -23.73
C LYS A 555 2.04 -10.90 -23.01
N ASN A 556 2.03 -10.86 -21.68
CA ASN A 556 2.05 -12.09 -20.88
C ASN A 556 0.94 -13.06 -21.34
N GLY A 557 1.31 -14.32 -21.58
CA GLY A 557 0.45 -15.38 -22.10
C GLY A 557 0.25 -15.40 -23.63
N SER A 558 0.89 -14.51 -24.39
CA SER A 558 0.75 -14.53 -25.86
C SER A 558 1.30 -15.82 -26.48
N THR A 559 0.55 -16.39 -27.42
CA THR A 559 0.96 -17.55 -28.24
C THR A 559 1.05 -17.16 -29.71
N ASN A 560 1.74 -17.95 -30.53
CA ASN A 560 1.95 -17.69 -31.96
C ASN A 560 2.66 -16.34 -32.24
N VAL A 561 3.53 -15.91 -31.32
CA VAL A 561 4.36 -14.72 -31.52
C VAL A 561 5.35 -14.98 -32.67
N PRO A 562 5.59 -14.06 -33.62
CA PRO A 562 6.59 -14.26 -34.65
C PRO A 562 7.98 -14.52 -34.04
N VAL A 563 8.77 -15.37 -34.68
CA VAL A 563 10.18 -15.60 -34.32
C VAL A 563 11.05 -14.34 -34.46
N ASP A 564 10.59 -13.33 -35.21
CA ASP A 564 11.16 -11.98 -35.25
C ASP A 564 10.17 -10.98 -34.61
N PRO A 565 10.04 -10.99 -33.27
CA PRO A 565 9.07 -10.14 -32.58
C PRO A 565 9.50 -8.67 -32.60
N THR A 566 8.52 -7.78 -32.51
CA THR A 566 8.74 -6.36 -32.18
C THR A 566 8.25 -6.09 -30.78
N PHE A 567 9.15 -6.00 -29.81
CA PHE A 567 8.80 -5.67 -28.43
C PHE A 567 8.34 -4.23 -28.34
N LYS A 568 7.21 -4.00 -27.66
CA LYS A 568 6.58 -2.68 -27.53
C LYS A 568 6.10 -2.43 -26.12
N TRP A 569 6.40 -1.25 -25.61
CA TRP A 569 5.84 -0.75 -24.35
C TRP A 569 5.72 0.77 -24.37
N LYS A 570 4.91 1.31 -23.47
CA LYS A 570 4.69 2.74 -23.30
C LYS A 570 4.96 3.16 -21.87
N PHE A 571 5.51 4.35 -21.71
CA PHE A 571 5.65 5.01 -20.43
C PHE A 571 4.41 5.84 -20.15
N ILE A 572 3.80 5.64 -18.98
CA ILE A 572 2.69 6.43 -18.48
C ILE A 572 3.25 7.33 -17.37
N GLY A 573 3.69 8.52 -17.74
CA GLY A 573 4.37 9.41 -16.82
C GLY A 573 4.54 10.82 -17.40
N PRO A 574 5.24 11.70 -16.68
CA PRO A 574 5.47 13.06 -17.13
C PRO A 574 6.37 13.09 -18.38
N GLU A 575 6.05 13.97 -19.32
CA GLU A 575 6.91 14.25 -20.49
C GLU A 575 7.80 15.47 -20.24
N THR A 576 7.36 16.40 -19.38
CA THR A 576 8.06 17.63 -19.03
C THR A 576 7.85 18.00 -17.57
N THR A 577 8.77 18.78 -17.02
CA THR A 577 8.69 19.43 -15.70
C THR A 577 9.03 20.92 -15.84
N SER A 578 9.03 21.67 -14.74
CA SER A 578 9.58 23.04 -14.76
C SER A 578 11.10 23.08 -14.97
N GLU A 579 11.77 21.93 -14.83
CA GLU A 579 13.23 21.76 -14.95
C GLU A 579 13.67 21.23 -16.33
N GLY A 580 12.71 20.92 -17.21
CA GLY A 580 12.97 20.52 -18.59
C GLY A 580 12.24 19.24 -19.01
N ASN A 581 12.70 18.67 -20.13
CA ASN A 581 12.12 17.45 -20.70
C ASN A 581 12.53 16.22 -19.90
N VAL A 582 11.55 15.35 -19.64
CA VAL A 582 11.78 14.06 -19.01
C VAL A 582 12.29 13.07 -20.06
N THR A 583 13.35 12.36 -19.72
CA THR A 583 13.92 11.29 -20.54
C THR A 583 13.73 9.95 -19.85
N TYR A 584 13.30 8.94 -20.60
CA TYR A 584 13.14 7.58 -20.09
C TYR A 584 14.34 6.73 -20.48
N VAL A 585 14.95 6.12 -19.48
CA VAL A 585 16.09 5.22 -19.64
C VAL A 585 15.61 3.80 -19.42
N TRP A 586 15.91 2.91 -20.35
CA TRP A 586 15.35 1.56 -20.38
C TRP A 586 16.35 0.51 -20.85
N ASP A 587 16.07 -0.73 -20.49
CA ASP A 587 16.69 -1.94 -21.01
C ASP A 587 15.66 -2.93 -21.55
N ILE A 588 16.11 -4.05 -22.13
CA ILE A 588 15.22 -5.16 -22.43
C ILE A 588 15.96 -6.46 -22.20
N TRP A 589 15.37 -7.33 -21.38
CA TRP A 589 15.86 -8.67 -21.14
C TRP A 589 14.89 -9.68 -21.68
N LEU A 590 15.43 -10.64 -22.42
CA LEU A 590 14.74 -11.82 -22.90
C LEU A 590 15.34 -13.03 -22.20
N LEU A 591 14.53 -13.76 -21.44
CA LEU A 591 14.92 -14.91 -20.66
C LEU A 591 14.42 -16.18 -21.36
N ASP A 592 15.32 -17.13 -21.50
CA ASP A 592 15.07 -18.48 -21.96
C ASP A 592 15.36 -19.41 -20.79
N ILE A 593 14.33 -19.66 -19.99
CA ILE A 593 14.40 -20.40 -18.72
C ILE A 593 13.62 -21.73 -18.79
N THR A 594 13.49 -22.30 -19.99
CA THR A 594 12.88 -23.64 -20.14
C THR A 594 13.80 -24.71 -19.56
N VAL A 595 13.27 -25.89 -19.19
CA VAL A 595 13.95 -26.94 -18.39
C VAL A 595 15.35 -27.36 -18.92
N ASN A 596 15.68 -27.04 -20.18
CA ASN A 596 16.92 -27.45 -20.85
C ASN A 596 17.85 -26.30 -21.30
N ASP A 597 17.44 -25.04 -21.18
CA ASP A 597 18.27 -23.87 -21.50
C ASP A 597 18.15 -22.85 -20.37
N ASN A 598 19.28 -22.37 -19.87
CA ASN A 598 19.32 -21.28 -18.90
C ASN A 598 20.14 -20.16 -19.53
N ALA A 599 19.49 -19.33 -20.33
CA ALA A 599 20.11 -18.21 -21.01
C ALA A 599 19.29 -16.93 -20.84
N TRP A 600 19.99 -15.80 -20.87
CA TRP A 600 19.42 -14.46 -20.75
C TRP A 600 20.09 -13.55 -21.77
N TYR A 601 19.25 -12.90 -22.56
CA TYR A 601 19.65 -12.07 -23.68
C TYR A 601 19.27 -10.63 -23.41
N SER A 602 20.17 -9.70 -23.73
CA SER A 602 19.89 -8.28 -23.66
C SER A 602 20.73 -7.52 -24.68
N LEU A 603 20.34 -6.29 -24.99
CA LEU A 603 21.13 -5.41 -25.82
C LEU A 603 22.42 -4.99 -25.11
N GLY A 604 23.55 -5.12 -25.79
CA GLY A 604 24.86 -4.75 -25.28
C GLY A 604 25.87 -4.36 -26.37
N SER A 605 27.02 -3.85 -25.94
CA SER A 605 28.15 -3.45 -26.77
C SER A 605 29.45 -4.10 -26.27
N THR A 606 30.48 -4.19 -27.12
CA THR A 606 31.83 -4.59 -26.66
C THR A 606 32.39 -3.54 -25.70
N LEU A 607 33.00 -3.97 -24.60
CA LEU A 607 33.79 -3.08 -23.74
C LEU A 607 35.16 -2.83 -24.38
N THR A 608 35.66 -1.59 -24.31
CA THR A 608 36.85 -1.12 -25.03
C THR A 608 38.16 -1.81 -24.63
N THR A 609 38.16 -2.60 -23.56
CA THR A 609 39.38 -3.21 -22.97
C THR A 609 39.23 -4.65 -22.48
N THR A 610 38.07 -5.29 -22.65
CA THR A 610 37.85 -6.68 -22.22
C THR A 610 37.02 -7.42 -23.26
N SER A 611 37.15 -8.75 -23.35
CA SER A 611 36.25 -9.62 -24.12
C SER A 611 34.86 -9.75 -23.47
N ALA A 612 34.46 -8.79 -22.63
CA ALA A 612 33.18 -8.74 -21.95
C ALA A 612 32.24 -7.72 -22.60
N PHE A 613 30.94 -7.96 -22.47
CA PHE A 613 29.90 -7.11 -23.05
C PHE A 613 29.35 -6.14 -22.00
N GLY A 614 29.33 -4.87 -22.36
CA GLY A 614 28.69 -3.82 -21.59
C GLY A 614 27.22 -3.75 -21.96
N PHE A 615 26.35 -3.85 -20.97
CA PHE A 615 24.94 -3.52 -21.17
C PHE A 615 24.79 -2.00 -21.35
N VAL A 616 23.99 -1.56 -22.33
CA VAL A 616 23.75 -0.15 -22.64
C VAL A 616 22.27 0.16 -22.51
N PRO A 617 21.83 0.89 -21.46
CA PRO A 617 20.46 1.35 -21.41
C PRO A 617 20.27 2.44 -22.46
N ALA A 618 19.15 2.37 -23.17
CA ALA A 618 18.81 3.35 -24.20
C ALA A 618 17.95 4.46 -23.63
N VAL A 619 18.06 5.66 -24.21
CA VAL A 619 17.22 6.80 -23.87
C VAL A 619 16.10 6.87 -24.91
N ALA A 620 14.84 6.82 -24.47
CA ALA A 620 13.70 6.95 -25.35
C ALA A 620 13.53 8.41 -25.79
N GLY A 621 13.39 8.64 -27.10
CA GLY A 621 13.05 9.96 -27.66
C GLY A 621 11.54 10.27 -27.64
N THR A 622 10.71 9.30 -27.24
CA THR A 622 9.25 9.42 -27.13
C THR A 622 8.75 8.65 -25.90
N ASN A 623 7.46 8.79 -25.57
CA ASN A 623 6.82 8.03 -24.48
C ASN A 623 6.54 6.55 -24.82
N GLN A 624 7.00 6.06 -25.98
CA GLN A 624 6.88 4.66 -26.38
C GLN A 624 8.20 4.13 -26.92
N VAL A 625 8.40 2.82 -26.79
CA VAL A 625 9.57 2.12 -27.31
C VAL A 625 9.10 0.97 -28.19
N GLU A 626 9.74 0.83 -29.35
CA GLU A 626 9.61 -0.34 -30.21
C GLU A 626 11.01 -0.91 -30.48
N VAL A 627 11.22 -2.18 -30.16
CA VAL A 627 12.46 -2.92 -30.39
C VAL A 627 12.15 -4.12 -31.26
N LYS A 628 12.46 -4.02 -32.56
CA LYS A 628 12.36 -5.18 -33.44
C LYS A 628 13.60 -6.06 -33.29
N PHE A 629 13.41 -7.36 -33.06
CA PHE A 629 14.50 -8.27 -32.74
C PHE A 629 15.61 -8.25 -33.81
N SER A 630 15.23 -8.36 -35.09
CA SER A 630 16.14 -8.35 -36.23
C SER A 630 17.00 -7.08 -36.36
N ASP A 631 16.58 -5.96 -35.79
CA ASP A 631 17.31 -4.69 -35.93
C ASP A 631 18.64 -4.71 -35.14
N TYR A 632 18.80 -5.65 -34.21
CA TYR A 632 19.93 -5.75 -33.30
C TYR A 632 20.74 -7.05 -33.47
N THR A 633 20.74 -7.62 -34.67
CA THR A 633 21.49 -8.86 -35.00
C THR A 633 22.67 -8.61 -35.97
N ASN A 634 22.73 -7.44 -36.62
CA ASN A 634 23.74 -7.13 -37.64
C ASN A 634 25.18 -7.10 -37.09
N PRO A 635 26.09 -7.96 -37.57
CA PRO A 635 27.47 -8.06 -37.10
C PRO A 635 28.36 -6.81 -37.23
N SER A 636 27.87 -5.72 -37.83
CA SER A 636 28.54 -4.42 -37.90
C SER A 636 27.98 -3.35 -36.95
N SER A 637 26.86 -3.61 -36.26
CA SER A 637 26.23 -2.66 -35.31
C SER A 637 27.04 -2.50 -34.01
N SER A 638 27.05 -1.29 -33.43
CA SER A 638 27.68 -1.04 -32.12
C SER A 638 26.89 -1.65 -30.95
N ILE A 639 25.60 -1.92 -31.13
CA ILE A 639 24.70 -2.52 -30.14
C ILE A 639 23.99 -3.72 -30.77
N ARG A 640 23.99 -4.86 -30.08
CA ARG A 640 23.35 -6.11 -30.50
C ARG A 640 22.85 -6.95 -29.33
N TRP A 641 22.05 -7.97 -29.62
CA TRP A 641 21.72 -9.01 -28.64
C TRP A 641 22.96 -9.80 -28.21
N VAL A 642 23.16 -9.88 -26.90
CA VAL A 642 24.23 -10.63 -26.24
C VAL A 642 23.62 -11.78 -25.46
N ASP A 643 24.19 -12.97 -25.55
CA ASP A 643 23.99 -14.06 -24.61
C ASP A 643 24.91 -13.87 -23.41
N TYR A 644 24.35 -13.41 -22.30
CA TYR A 644 25.12 -13.08 -21.11
C TYR A 644 25.51 -14.31 -20.28
N ILE A 645 24.89 -15.48 -20.47
CA ILE A 645 25.38 -16.73 -19.86
C ILE A 645 26.55 -17.26 -20.69
N GLY A 646 26.40 -17.29 -22.01
CA GLY A 646 27.43 -17.75 -22.91
C GLY A 646 28.61 -16.79 -23.08
N GLY A 647 28.47 -15.52 -22.68
CA GLY A 647 29.52 -14.51 -22.81
C GLY A 647 29.87 -14.23 -24.27
N GLN A 648 28.86 -14.19 -25.14
CA GLN A 648 29.01 -14.12 -26.60
C GLN A 648 27.85 -13.35 -27.24
N TRP A 649 28.01 -12.93 -28.50
CA TRP A 649 26.88 -12.39 -29.26
C TRP A 649 25.81 -13.48 -29.45
N TYR A 650 24.53 -13.08 -29.37
CA TYR A 650 23.45 -14.00 -29.73
C TYR A 650 23.62 -14.42 -31.20
N PRO A 651 23.72 -15.72 -31.51
CA PRO A 651 24.25 -16.17 -32.80
C PRO A 651 23.20 -16.21 -33.93
N TYR A 652 21.93 -15.93 -33.64
CA TYR A 652 20.83 -16.07 -34.60
C TYR A 652 20.18 -14.72 -34.93
N ASP A 653 19.59 -14.61 -36.11
CA ASP A 653 18.86 -13.43 -36.57
C ASP A 653 17.41 -13.37 -36.06
N LYS A 654 16.92 -14.49 -35.48
CA LYS A 654 15.55 -14.68 -34.97
C LYS A 654 15.54 -15.55 -33.71
N LEU A 655 14.41 -15.56 -33.01
CA LEU A 655 14.11 -16.49 -31.93
C LEU A 655 13.78 -17.89 -32.46
N GLN A 656 13.88 -18.90 -31.60
CA GLN A 656 13.51 -20.26 -31.98
C GLN A 656 11.98 -20.38 -32.12
N ALA A 657 11.53 -21.15 -33.10
CA ALA A 657 10.11 -21.44 -33.32
C ALA A 657 9.56 -22.37 -32.22
N ASN A 658 8.28 -22.21 -31.88
CA ASN A 658 7.57 -23.02 -30.89
C ASN A 658 8.26 -23.07 -29.51
N LYS A 659 8.95 -22.00 -29.11
CA LYS A 659 9.68 -21.91 -27.83
C LYS A 659 9.05 -20.85 -26.93
N THR A 660 9.10 -21.13 -25.62
CA THR A 660 8.64 -20.19 -24.59
C THR A 660 9.79 -19.29 -24.17
N TYR A 661 9.53 -18.00 -24.12
CA TYR A 661 10.44 -16.99 -23.59
C TYR A 661 9.71 -16.11 -22.58
N GLU A 662 10.48 -15.43 -21.73
CA GLU A 662 9.98 -14.34 -20.89
C GLU A 662 10.72 -13.07 -21.22
N TRP A 663 10.07 -11.91 -21.10
CA TRP A 663 10.77 -10.64 -21.28
C TRP A 663 10.32 -9.56 -20.31
N ALA A 664 11.25 -8.69 -19.92
CA ALA A 664 11.01 -7.58 -19.01
C ALA A 664 12.07 -6.48 -19.17
N ASN A 665 11.77 -5.31 -18.63
CA ASN A 665 12.80 -4.31 -18.32
C ASN A 665 13.32 -4.59 -16.90
N ARG A 666 14.63 -4.65 -16.71
CA ARG A 666 15.32 -4.83 -15.42
C ARG A 666 16.03 -3.56 -14.95
N SER A 667 16.12 -2.54 -15.81
CA SER A 667 16.61 -1.19 -15.53
C SER A 667 15.71 -0.20 -16.25
N LEU A 668 14.84 0.47 -15.50
CA LEU A 668 13.83 1.37 -16.04
C LEU A 668 13.61 2.57 -15.11
N TRP A 669 13.95 3.77 -15.59
CA TRP A 669 13.72 5.00 -14.86
C TRP A 669 13.45 6.18 -15.78
N ALA A 670 12.71 7.17 -15.28
CA ALA A 670 12.63 8.49 -15.88
C ALA A 670 13.63 9.42 -15.18
N GLN A 671 14.18 10.39 -15.92
CA GLN A 671 15.06 11.40 -15.36
C GLN A 671 14.90 12.77 -16.03
N VAL A 672 15.15 13.83 -15.27
CA VAL A 672 15.27 15.21 -15.77
C VAL A 672 16.51 15.85 -15.15
N ILE A 673 17.27 16.58 -15.96
CA ILE A 673 18.49 17.29 -15.54
C ILE A 673 18.26 18.79 -15.67
N ASP A 674 18.37 19.52 -14.56
CA ASP A 674 18.45 20.98 -14.58
C ASP A 674 19.92 21.39 -14.65
N ALA A 675 20.37 21.82 -15.83
CA ALA A 675 21.74 22.27 -16.01
C ALA A 675 22.06 23.60 -15.30
N SER A 676 21.04 24.40 -14.95
CA SER A 676 21.23 25.72 -14.33
C SER A 676 21.64 25.61 -12.86
N ASP A 677 20.98 24.73 -12.10
CA ASP A 677 21.33 24.38 -10.73
C ASP A 677 22.25 23.15 -10.65
N ASN A 678 22.52 22.49 -11.78
CA ASN A 678 23.26 21.24 -11.89
C ASN A 678 22.65 20.18 -10.96
N THR A 679 21.36 19.89 -11.16
CA THR A 679 20.57 18.92 -10.38
C THR A 679 19.95 17.87 -11.28
N ILE A 680 19.54 16.76 -10.68
CA ILE A 680 18.87 15.66 -11.40
C ILE A 680 17.75 15.07 -10.53
N SER A 681 16.64 14.75 -11.17
CA SER A 681 15.54 14.02 -10.54
C SER A 681 15.35 12.68 -11.21
N TYR A 682 15.21 11.63 -10.40
CA TYR A 682 14.95 10.27 -10.86
C TYR A 682 13.58 9.78 -10.41
N SER A 683 12.85 9.13 -11.32
CA SER A 683 11.71 8.29 -11.02
C SER A 683 12.06 6.86 -11.40
N ILE A 684 12.17 5.94 -10.44
CA ILE A 684 12.80 4.61 -10.63
C ILE A 684 11.74 3.53 -10.49
N TYR A 685 11.42 2.87 -11.60
CA TYR A 685 10.47 1.77 -11.66
C TYR A 685 11.15 0.43 -11.35
N CYS A 686 12.31 0.16 -11.97
CA CYS A 686 13.17 -0.96 -11.61
C CYS A 686 14.65 -0.63 -11.82
N ASP A 687 15.51 -1.25 -11.03
CA ASP A 687 16.98 -1.17 -11.14
C ASP A 687 17.58 -2.44 -10.51
N GLU A 688 17.34 -3.57 -11.17
CA GLU A 688 17.68 -4.89 -10.63
C GLU A 688 19.20 -5.11 -10.56
N VAL A 689 19.91 -4.54 -11.54
CA VAL A 689 21.37 -4.56 -11.63
C VAL A 689 22.05 -3.42 -10.85
N ASN A 690 21.28 -2.63 -10.08
CA ASN A 690 21.76 -1.58 -9.19
C ASN A 690 22.67 -0.53 -9.88
N ARG A 691 22.27 -0.05 -11.07
CA ARG A 691 23.01 0.96 -11.83
C ARG A 691 23.08 2.30 -11.14
N LEU A 692 22.02 2.67 -10.43
CA LEU A 692 21.94 3.94 -9.72
C LEU A 692 22.61 3.87 -8.33
N GLY A 693 23.06 2.68 -7.90
CA GLY A 693 23.78 2.49 -6.64
C GLY A 693 22.89 2.55 -5.40
N LEU A 694 21.58 2.32 -5.54
CA LEU A 694 20.57 2.45 -4.48
C LEU A 694 20.05 1.10 -3.93
N GLY A 695 20.67 0.00 -4.34
CA GLY A 695 20.24 -1.36 -4.09
C GLY A 695 19.24 -1.88 -5.14
N THR A 696 19.15 -3.20 -5.23
CA THR A 696 18.33 -3.92 -6.22
C THR A 696 16.83 -3.57 -6.10
N LEU A 697 16.21 -3.24 -7.23
CA LEU A 697 14.77 -3.10 -7.38
C LEU A 697 14.30 -3.95 -8.57
N ARG A 698 13.60 -5.05 -8.30
CA ARG A 698 13.21 -6.02 -9.33
C ARG A 698 12.12 -5.47 -10.27
N ALA A 699 12.06 -6.03 -11.46
CA ALA A 699 10.93 -5.87 -12.35
C ALA A 699 9.65 -6.42 -11.70
N GLU A 700 8.51 -5.78 -11.94
CA GLU A 700 7.22 -6.25 -11.43
C GLU A 700 6.70 -7.47 -12.19
N ILE A 701 6.95 -7.52 -13.49
CA ILE A 701 6.39 -8.53 -14.38
C ILE A 701 7.47 -9.02 -15.33
N TYR A 702 7.51 -10.34 -15.52
CA TYR A 702 8.17 -11.00 -16.63
C TYR A 702 7.08 -11.52 -17.57
N ASN A 703 6.99 -10.94 -18.77
CA ASN A 703 5.96 -11.28 -19.74
C ASN A 703 6.34 -12.58 -20.45
N ARG A 704 5.65 -13.68 -20.14
CA ARG A 704 5.85 -14.98 -20.79
C ARG A 704 5.11 -15.05 -22.11
N PHE A 705 5.73 -15.57 -23.16
CA PHE A 705 5.10 -15.79 -24.46
C PHE A 705 5.67 -17.02 -25.18
N VAL A 706 4.94 -17.53 -26.18
CA VAL A 706 5.35 -18.66 -27.01
C VAL A 706 5.43 -18.23 -28.48
N THR A 707 6.59 -18.45 -29.10
CA THR A 707 6.78 -18.20 -30.53
C THR A 707 5.99 -19.22 -31.37
N GLY A 708 5.51 -18.81 -32.53
CA GLY A 708 4.85 -19.69 -33.50
C GLY A 708 5.83 -20.48 -34.37
N SER A 709 5.29 -21.20 -35.35
CA SER A 709 6.02 -22.05 -36.29
C SER A 709 6.58 -21.33 -37.52
N ASN A 710 6.44 -20.00 -37.61
CA ASN A 710 6.81 -19.21 -38.80
C ASN A 710 8.31 -19.03 -38.97
#